data_AF-A0A800JGR2-F1
#
_entry.id   AF-A0A800JGR2-F1
#
_cell.length_a   1.000
_cell.length_b   1.000
_cell.length_c   1.000
_cell.angle_alpha   90.00
_cell.angle_beta   90.00
_cell.angle_gamma   90.00
#
_symmetry.space_group_name_H-M   'P 1'
#
loop_
_entity.id
_entity.type
_entity.pdbx_description
1 polymer ?
#
loop_
_entity_poly.entity_id
_entity_poly.type
_entity_poly.pdbx_seq_one_letter_code
_entity_poly.pdbx_strand_id
1 'polypeptide(L)'
;MFFRSYMRLSFVLLIFPFLVAMVLADTVFDFHEIRGRKAKVSNLSLPQVVVKGSTIEHLGTDHDGFYSITFDPVPGATGIELDWANEGGYKHWTIREIEAYAKFGTKLDIVAGKVVPGPARTSDKAFANAFDGDDETFTYTTQSGTTVAPQRTLLELGPGSNTIDRIRINDVAGNGDNGRMQKITVRITTDTDKDLATRKYFDTTNLSVQIFGEALMEGETLPMNGRSRPQSMSGYGDQWSSDTHLLWDGLIGDSMETTIMIDNSSEYNFHIQLTKARDYGQFDLYLNGKAIAKKIDLYSPSVSLADAINLSGLKMEKGQHKVSFKLVGKNIKATPYQKNRYLLGLDFIKIVNMRPPAKESKADLTDISPPQTKDHAATTESKLLVPSQLKVSLDEVLPILASRCYSCHGDNDKVKGKVDLKAVSTREGFLKDIELTQKIIDVLTFKEMPPEDEKQLTPQEHLMLSSLFRGYLDHYIKASGTLKPTVMRRMNRYEYNNSVRDLLQLNGDVYPLPEKVIRSSSYFKPSSGSFPKSIRISNRALGKNQIEQHILTGVSPFAIDLQSEHGFNNRGDELSVSPIMVEAFLKLGRSIVNAPEFDGYSNLINSIFFEPPNSELITRAQLELHLSKFIEKAFRKPIIPDVMERYVNYLDGELKNGQSFEQSMKKVITAIISSPRFFYISEQKNGKLKSQPLSAYELATRLSFFFWSSIPDDELLSVARDRSILDPKVYASQVKRLLESPKSKSIAENFARQWLRLDQLITAVPDFDRFQIYYSRIGCEQWKFGLQTMIEPLLLFESIMVEDRSIMLLVDSNYSYRTDEMQSWYNDPLPFGKRQNANRFSTNSQTFTRRTLPSRREGGVITSAATLTMTSEPLRTSPIRRGAWVATVIFNKPPPPPPDDIPEIEQDDAEIEKKGITLRQRLVAHQENESCVSCHKKIDPLGFALENFDAIGRWRDTYNSGLEIDASGEIFGERKFNDVIGLKDTLIKNPQWFMRSFIEHMLSYALGRELDINDKPSVDKILSKVMADKGKFSTVVTEITKSYPFMNKTNQSE
;
A
#
# COMPACT_ATOMS: atom_id res chain seq x y z
N MET A 1 57.99 -22.26 26.92
CA MET A 1 58.73 -23.53 27.04
C MET A 1 58.31 -24.39 25.84
N PHE A 2 59.25 -24.66 24.92
CA PHE A 2 59.20 -25.62 23.80
C PHE A 2 57.95 -25.58 22.87
N PHE A 3 57.95 -24.98 21.68
CA PHE A 3 58.83 -25.14 20.50
C PHE A 3 58.77 -26.55 19.87
N ARG A 4 58.62 -26.54 18.54
CA ARG A 4 58.89 -27.62 17.56
C ARG A 4 57.86 -28.75 17.52
N SER A 5 57.59 -29.37 16.38
CA SER A 5 57.87 -29.21 14.94
C SER A 5 57.36 -30.54 14.35
N TYR A 6 56.82 -30.62 13.15
CA TYR A 6 57.57 -30.73 11.89
C TYR A 6 56.50 -30.69 10.77
N MET A 7 56.56 -29.71 9.86
CA MET A 7 57.16 -29.80 8.51
C MET A 7 56.32 -30.57 7.49
N ARG A 8 56.33 -30.30 6.18
CA ARG A 8 56.74 -29.21 5.26
C ARG A 8 56.57 -29.86 3.87
N LEU A 9 56.12 -29.09 2.87
CA LEU A 9 56.67 -28.98 1.49
C LEU A 9 55.75 -27.96 0.75
N SER A 10 56.10 -26.67 0.60
CA SER A 10 56.92 -25.99 -0.46
C SER A 10 56.25 -26.02 -1.85
N PHE A 11 56.03 -24.96 -2.66
CA PHE A 11 56.87 -23.86 -3.21
C PHE A 11 55.95 -22.86 -3.98
N VAL A 12 55.90 -21.54 -3.75
CA VAL A 12 56.56 -20.37 -4.45
C VAL A 12 56.72 -20.39 -5.99
N LEU A 13 56.03 -19.44 -6.68
CA LEU A 13 56.29 -18.67 -7.94
C LEU A 13 54.91 -18.34 -8.60
N LEU A 14 54.44 -17.13 -8.96
CA LEU A 14 54.97 -15.79 -9.30
C LEU A 14 53.84 -14.73 -9.10
N ILE A 15 54.06 -13.61 -8.39
CA ILE A 15 54.26 -12.21 -8.89
C ILE A 15 52.99 -11.45 -9.37
N PHE A 16 52.55 -10.45 -8.57
CA PHE A 16 51.82 -9.20 -8.95
C PHE A 16 52.79 -8.23 -9.69
N PRO A 17 52.41 -7.15 -10.43
CA PRO A 17 51.14 -6.37 -10.43
C PRO A 17 50.68 -5.83 -11.82
N PHE A 18 49.56 -5.07 -11.90
CA PHE A 18 49.56 -3.68 -12.43
C PHE A 18 48.22 -2.95 -12.23
N LEU A 19 48.37 -1.69 -11.80
CA LEU A 19 47.40 -0.61 -11.63
C LEU A 19 47.20 0.10 -12.99
N VAL A 20 46.00 0.65 -13.25
CA VAL A 20 45.69 1.93 -13.95
C VAL A 20 46.55 2.37 -15.16
N ALA A 21 45.90 2.57 -16.33
CA ALA A 21 45.98 3.76 -17.23
C ALA A 21 45.53 3.39 -18.67
N MET A 22 44.47 4.03 -19.22
CA MET A 22 44.50 5.07 -20.30
C MET A 22 44.90 4.53 -21.69
N VAL A 23 44.40 4.92 -22.86
CA VAL A 23 43.49 5.94 -23.41
C VAL A 23 43.47 5.68 -24.95
N LEU A 24 42.32 5.92 -25.60
CA LEU A 24 42.07 6.26 -27.03
C LEU A 24 42.66 5.44 -28.20
N ALA A 25 41.76 5.02 -29.11
CA ALA A 25 41.80 5.28 -30.57
C ALA A 25 40.45 4.84 -31.17
N ASP A 26 39.54 5.75 -31.50
CA ASP A 26 39.38 6.34 -32.85
C ASP A 26 39.25 5.29 -33.97
N THR A 27 38.00 4.97 -34.35
CA THR A 27 37.66 4.86 -35.78
C THR A 27 36.27 5.44 -36.05
N VAL A 28 36.31 6.45 -36.91
CA VAL A 28 35.25 7.14 -37.61
C VAL A 28 34.33 6.15 -38.35
N PHE A 29 33.02 6.25 -38.15
CA PHE A 29 32.05 5.85 -39.17
C PHE A 29 31.11 7.02 -39.45
N ASP A 30 31.43 7.70 -40.54
CA ASP A 30 30.61 8.66 -41.25
C ASP A 30 29.37 7.95 -41.81
N PHE A 31 28.16 8.39 -41.45
CA PHE A 31 26.99 8.27 -42.31
C PHE A 31 26.15 9.54 -42.20
N HIS A 32 26.27 10.36 -43.22
CA HIS A 32 25.41 11.49 -43.52
C HIS A 32 23.96 11.04 -43.80
N GLU A 33 23.03 11.85 -43.28
CA GLU A 33 21.76 12.27 -43.87
C GLU A 33 20.84 11.22 -44.57
N ILE A 34 19.74 10.85 -43.90
CA ILE A 34 18.43 10.73 -44.56
C ILE A 34 17.39 11.49 -43.74
N ARG A 35 16.96 12.63 -44.30
CA ARG A 35 15.76 13.37 -43.90
C ARG A 35 14.51 12.51 -44.06
N GLY A 36 13.61 12.62 -43.09
CA GLY A 36 12.17 12.75 -43.32
C GLY A 36 11.39 11.46 -43.57
N ARG A 37 10.69 10.99 -42.53
CA ARG A 37 9.32 10.47 -42.63
C ARG A 37 8.60 10.66 -41.29
N LYS A 38 7.78 11.71 -41.21
CA LYS A 38 6.62 11.73 -40.30
C LYS A 38 5.65 10.64 -40.77
N ALA A 39 5.33 9.67 -39.92
CA ALA A 39 4.11 8.87 -39.98
C ALA A 39 3.99 8.17 -38.63
N LYS A 40 3.11 8.61 -37.73
CA LYS A 40 1.66 8.36 -37.64
C LYS A 40 1.43 7.70 -36.28
N VAL A 41 1.20 8.58 -35.31
CA VAL A 41 0.40 8.28 -34.12
C VAL A 41 -0.91 7.66 -34.61
N SER A 42 -1.18 6.42 -34.25
CA SER A 42 -2.55 5.92 -34.14
C SER A 42 -2.87 5.83 -32.66
N ASN A 43 -3.34 6.95 -32.13
CA ASN A 43 -4.20 7.00 -30.96
C ASN A 43 -5.37 6.05 -31.20
N LEU A 44 -5.50 5.00 -30.41
CA LEU A 44 -6.83 4.52 -30.07
C LEU A 44 -7.17 5.16 -28.73
N SER A 45 -7.76 6.36 -28.82
CA SER A 45 -8.61 6.88 -27.76
C SER A 45 -9.68 5.83 -27.48
N LEU A 46 -9.84 5.39 -26.23
CA LEU A 46 -11.05 4.68 -25.84
C LEU A 46 -12.24 5.61 -26.16
N PRO A 47 -13.26 5.14 -26.89
CA PRO A 47 -14.40 5.98 -27.20
C PRO A 47 -15.15 6.33 -25.91
N GLN A 48 -15.43 7.63 -25.73
CA GLN A 48 -16.21 8.13 -24.59
C GLN A 48 -17.62 7.54 -24.63
N VAL A 49 -18.23 7.25 -23.46
CA VAL A 49 -19.63 6.84 -23.36
C VAL A 49 -20.52 7.92 -23.97
N VAL A 50 -21.38 7.56 -24.93
CA VAL A 50 -22.26 8.50 -25.64
C VAL A 50 -23.71 8.10 -25.45
N VAL A 51 -24.54 9.03 -24.99
CA VAL A 51 -26.00 8.85 -24.90
C VAL A 51 -26.68 9.46 -26.14
N LYS A 52 -27.49 8.67 -26.85
CA LYS A 52 -28.29 9.08 -28.02
C LYS A 52 -29.75 8.66 -27.82
N GLY A 53 -30.58 9.57 -27.30
CA GLY A 53 -31.99 9.26 -26.99
C GLY A 53 -32.07 8.16 -25.93
N SER A 54 -32.78 7.07 -26.22
CA SER A 54 -32.90 5.89 -25.36
C SER A 54 -31.72 4.91 -25.45
N THR A 55 -30.67 5.28 -26.18
CA THR A 55 -29.50 4.44 -26.44
C THR A 55 -28.26 4.98 -25.74
N ILE A 56 -27.49 4.10 -25.10
CA ILE A 56 -26.12 4.36 -24.63
C ILE A 56 -25.17 3.58 -25.53
N GLU A 57 -24.19 4.25 -26.11
CA GLU A 57 -23.14 3.71 -26.97
C GLU A 57 -21.77 3.87 -26.29
N HIS A 58 -20.79 3.05 -26.72
CA HIS A 58 -19.42 3.05 -26.18
C HIS A 58 -19.35 2.72 -24.68
N LEU A 59 -20.21 1.81 -24.21
CA LEU A 59 -20.07 1.23 -22.87
C LEU A 59 -18.72 0.50 -22.78
N GLY A 60 -18.01 0.74 -21.68
CA GLY A 60 -16.61 0.31 -21.47
C GLY A 60 -16.46 -1.21 -21.37
N THR A 61 -15.32 -1.73 -21.83
CA THR A 61 -15.09 -3.15 -22.11
C THR A 61 -14.67 -4.03 -20.93
N ASP A 62 -14.47 -3.47 -19.73
CA ASP A 62 -13.87 -4.17 -18.57
C ASP A 62 -14.54 -3.75 -17.23
N HIS A 63 -15.87 -3.71 -17.21
CA HIS A 63 -16.66 -3.51 -15.98
C HIS A 63 -17.18 -4.84 -15.44
N ASP A 64 -17.09 -5.02 -14.12
CA ASP A 64 -17.65 -6.16 -13.39
C ASP A 64 -18.49 -5.59 -12.24
N GLY A 65 -19.81 -5.66 -12.37
CA GLY A 65 -20.77 -5.05 -11.45
C GLY A 65 -21.91 -4.34 -12.17
N PHE A 66 -22.71 -3.58 -11.41
CA PHE A 66 -23.91 -2.97 -11.97
C PHE A 66 -23.65 -1.71 -12.79
N TYR A 67 -24.07 -1.71 -14.06
CA TYR A 67 -24.45 -0.49 -14.75
C TYR A 67 -25.76 0.03 -14.18
N SER A 68 -25.76 1.24 -13.63
CA SER A 68 -26.98 1.89 -13.17
C SER A 68 -27.46 2.87 -14.21
N ILE A 69 -28.46 2.46 -14.98
CA ILE A 69 -29.09 3.27 -16.01
C ILE A 69 -30.27 4.01 -15.37
N THR A 70 -30.21 5.33 -15.38
CA THR A 70 -31.27 6.20 -14.83
C THR A 70 -31.90 7.02 -15.96
N PHE A 71 -33.18 7.32 -15.84
CA PHE A 71 -33.95 8.10 -16.82
C PHE A 71 -35.14 8.78 -16.13
N ASP A 72 -35.82 9.68 -16.84
CA ASP A 72 -37.02 10.34 -16.31
C ASP A 72 -38.09 9.31 -15.91
N PRO A 73 -38.76 9.46 -14.74
CA PRO A 73 -39.72 8.48 -14.26
C PRO A 73 -40.87 8.21 -15.25
N VAL A 74 -41.10 6.94 -15.58
CA VAL A 74 -42.18 6.48 -16.48
C VAL A 74 -43.31 5.86 -15.65
N PRO A 75 -44.45 6.54 -15.45
CA PRO A 75 -45.58 6.01 -14.69
C PRO A 75 -46.40 4.98 -15.48
N GLY A 76 -47.01 4.04 -14.78
CA GLY A 76 -47.82 2.96 -15.37
C GLY A 76 -47.01 1.86 -16.05
N ALA A 77 -45.71 1.75 -15.79
CA ALA A 77 -44.84 0.77 -16.42
C ALA A 77 -45.28 -0.67 -16.10
N THR A 78 -45.52 -1.45 -17.16
CA THR A 78 -45.86 -2.87 -17.11
C THR A 78 -44.66 -3.75 -17.51
N GLY A 79 -43.65 -3.19 -18.18
CA GLY A 79 -42.47 -3.94 -18.57
C GLY A 79 -41.31 -3.10 -19.11
N ILE A 80 -40.16 -3.76 -19.24
CA ILE A 80 -38.90 -3.21 -19.74
C ILE A 80 -38.48 -4.02 -20.96
N GLU A 81 -38.13 -3.33 -22.04
CA GLU A 81 -37.42 -3.91 -23.17
C GLU A 81 -35.98 -3.38 -23.20
N LEU A 82 -35.03 -4.31 -23.29
CA LEU A 82 -33.61 -4.01 -23.47
C LEU A 82 -33.16 -4.58 -24.81
N ASP A 83 -32.56 -3.74 -25.63
CA ASP A 83 -32.01 -4.10 -26.94
C ASP A 83 -30.56 -3.65 -27.00
N TRP A 84 -29.64 -4.59 -27.14
CA TRP A 84 -28.22 -4.28 -27.04
C TRP A 84 -27.39 -4.93 -28.13
N ALA A 85 -26.27 -4.29 -28.43
CA ALA A 85 -25.33 -4.73 -29.44
C ALA A 85 -23.94 -4.91 -28.85
N ASN A 86 -23.29 -5.99 -29.30
CA ASN A 86 -21.99 -6.40 -28.83
C ASN A 86 -20.87 -6.16 -29.86
N GLU A 87 -19.64 -6.01 -29.37
CA GLU A 87 -18.41 -5.98 -30.16
C GLU A 87 -18.15 -7.32 -30.86
N GLY A 88 -17.64 -7.28 -32.09
CA GLY A 88 -17.25 -8.47 -32.85
C GLY A 88 -18.40 -9.19 -33.57
N GLY A 89 -18.09 -10.37 -34.13
CA GLY A 89 -19.01 -11.20 -34.92
C GLY A 89 -20.03 -11.98 -34.09
N TYR A 90 -19.83 -12.07 -32.79
CA TYR A 90 -20.69 -12.79 -31.85
C TYR A 90 -21.75 -11.87 -31.24
N LYS A 91 -22.98 -12.37 -31.08
CA LYS A 91 -24.17 -11.61 -30.67
C LYS A 91 -24.84 -12.16 -29.41
N HIS A 92 -24.13 -13.01 -28.66
CA HIS A 92 -24.56 -13.54 -27.36
C HIS A 92 -23.90 -12.81 -26.18
N TRP A 93 -24.55 -12.83 -25.02
CA TRP A 93 -24.14 -12.13 -23.80
C TRP A 93 -24.48 -12.94 -22.54
N THR A 94 -23.89 -12.55 -21.41
CA THR A 94 -24.09 -13.16 -20.09
C THR A 94 -24.43 -12.09 -19.05
N ILE A 95 -25.49 -12.31 -18.26
CA ILE A 95 -25.93 -11.41 -17.19
C ILE A 95 -26.06 -12.19 -15.89
N ARG A 96 -25.64 -11.55 -14.80
CA ARG A 96 -25.86 -12.02 -13.43
C ARG A 96 -27.18 -11.52 -12.86
N GLU A 97 -27.48 -10.23 -12.98
CA GLU A 97 -28.68 -9.65 -12.35
C GLU A 97 -29.17 -8.41 -13.11
N ILE A 98 -30.49 -8.24 -13.18
CA ILE A 98 -31.20 -7.06 -13.68
C ILE A 98 -32.20 -6.64 -12.61
N GLU A 99 -32.12 -5.38 -12.21
CA GLU A 99 -32.99 -4.82 -11.21
C GLU A 99 -33.74 -3.61 -11.77
N ALA A 100 -35.02 -3.49 -11.45
CA ALA A 100 -35.83 -2.33 -11.77
C ALA A 100 -36.13 -1.54 -10.49
N TYR A 101 -36.17 -0.21 -10.58
CA TYR A 101 -36.42 0.65 -9.43
C TYR A 101 -37.42 1.76 -9.76
N ALA A 102 -38.21 2.08 -8.74
CA ALA A 102 -39.13 3.20 -8.67
C ALA A 102 -38.70 4.19 -7.58
N LYS A 103 -39.05 5.46 -7.78
CA LYS A 103 -38.81 6.55 -6.82
C LYS A 103 -37.35 6.57 -6.34
N PHE A 104 -36.41 6.22 -7.22
CA PHE A 104 -34.98 6.15 -6.98
C PHE A 104 -34.57 5.35 -5.72
N GLY A 105 -35.22 4.21 -5.46
CA GLY A 105 -34.78 3.31 -4.38
C GLY A 105 -35.74 2.18 -4.00
N THR A 106 -36.99 2.21 -4.48
CA THR A 106 -37.93 1.10 -4.29
C THR A 106 -37.67 0.06 -5.36
N LYS A 107 -37.11 -1.11 -5.01
CA LYS A 107 -36.95 -2.21 -5.98
C LYS A 107 -38.34 -2.63 -6.47
N LEU A 108 -38.50 -2.73 -7.78
CA LEU A 108 -39.69 -3.24 -8.43
C LEU A 108 -39.48 -4.73 -8.71
N ASP A 109 -40.52 -5.53 -8.49
CA ASP A 109 -40.46 -6.95 -8.77
C ASP A 109 -40.52 -7.19 -10.28
N ILE A 110 -39.51 -7.88 -10.80
CA ILE A 110 -39.53 -8.45 -12.15
C ILE A 110 -40.04 -9.88 -12.01
N VAL A 111 -41.25 -10.15 -12.51
CA VAL A 111 -41.96 -11.42 -12.25
C VAL A 111 -41.78 -12.44 -13.37
N ALA A 112 -41.43 -11.98 -14.56
CA ALA A 112 -41.16 -12.84 -15.70
C ALA A 112 -40.24 -12.13 -16.69
N GLY A 113 -39.62 -12.91 -17.57
CA GLY A 113 -38.89 -12.35 -18.68
C GLY A 113 -38.63 -13.35 -19.79
N LYS A 114 -38.35 -12.85 -20.98
CA LYS A 114 -38.02 -13.67 -22.14
C LYS A 114 -37.09 -12.94 -23.10
N VAL A 115 -36.42 -13.72 -23.93
CA VAL A 115 -35.55 -13.25 -25.01
C VAL A 115 -36.23 -13.53 -26.36
N VAL A 116 -36.27 -12.56 -27.27
CA VAL A 116 -36.93 -12.67 -28.57
C VAL A 116 -36.03 -12.22 -29.73
N PRO A 117 -35.79 -13.07 -30.76
CA PRO A 117 -36.25 -14.46 -30.92
C PRO A 117 -35.30 -15.49 -30.27
N GLY A 118 -35.56 -16.00 -29.06
CA GLY A 118 -34.66 -16.96 -28.38
C GLY A 118 -35.29 -18.32 -28.06
N PRO A 119 -34.50 -19.42 -27.97
CA PRO A 119 -35.03 -20.73 -27.56
C PRO A 119 -35.54 -20.70 -26.11
N ALA A 120 -36.59 -21.47 -25.80
CA ALA A 120 -37.00 -21.74 -24.42
C ALA A 120 -35.89 -22.53 -23.70
N ARG A 121 -35.50 -22.10 -22.49
CA ARG A 121 -34.31 -22.63 -21.79
C ARG A 121 -34.65 -23.58 -20.65
N THR A 122 -33.71 -24.47 -20.33
CA THR A 122 -33.78 -25.47 -19.25
C THR A 122 -33.47 -24.87 -17.87
N SER A 123 -33.76 -25.64 -16.81
CA SER A 123 -33.82 -25.21 -15.40
C SER A 123 -32.55 -24.55 -14.85
N ASP A 124 -31.36 -24.98 -15.29
CA ASP A 124 -30.11 -24.69 -14.56
C ASP A 124 -29.50 -23.32 -14.94
N LYS A 125 -29.98 -22.74 -16.04
CA LYS A 125 -29.60 -21.43 -16.60
C LYS A 125 -30.82 -20.71 -17.15
N ALA A 126 -31.94 -20.87 -16.45
CA ALA A 126 -33.20 -20.23 -16.80
C ALA A 126 -33.01 -18.71 -16.92
N PHE A 127 -33.84 -18.06 -17.73
CA PHE A 127 -33.76 -16.61 -17.85
C PHE A 127 -34.15 -15.88 -16.55
N ALA A 128 -34.88 -16.58 -15.66
CA ALA A 128 -35.21 -16.12 -14.32
C ALA A 128 -33.97 -15.78 -13.46
N ASN A 129 -32.82 -16.43 -13.72
CA ASN A 129 -31.56 -16.13 -13.04
C ASN A 129 -31.03 -14.73 -13.34
N ALA A 130 -31.62 -13.98 -14.29
CA ALA A 130 -31.25 -12.58 -14.51
C ALA A 130 -31.99 -11.62 -13.57
N PHE A 131 -32.87 -12.09 -12.69
CA PHE A 131 -33.65 -11.25 -11.79
C PHE A 131 -34.10 -12.02 -10.55
N ASP A 132 -33.31 -13.00 -10.11
CA ASP A 132 -33.60 -13.82 -8.92
C ASP A 132 -33.06 -13.17 -7.64
N GLY A 133 -32.31 -12.07 -7.75
CA GLY A 133 -31.71 -11.38 -6.61
C GLY A 133 -30.42 -12.03 -6.11
N ASP A 134 -29.89 -13.02 -6.82
CA ASP A 134 -28.63 -13.69 -6.51
C ASP A 134 -27.58 -13.40 -7.59
N ASP A 135 -26.66 -12.48 -7.28
CA ASP A 135 -25.61 -12.04 -8.19
C ASP A 135 -24.48 -13.08 -8.42
N GLU A 136 -24.54 -14.24 -7.74
CA GLU A 136 -23.68 -15.39 -8.01
C GLU A 136 -24.26 -16.31 -9.10
N THR A 137 -25.55 -16.16 -9.43
CA THR A 137 -26.15 -16.87 -10.57
C THR A 137 -25.99 -16.07 -11.87
N PHE A 138 -26.18 -16.72 -13.01
CA PHE A 138 -26.13 -16.06 -14.31
C PHE A 138 -26.95 -16.78 -15.38
N THR A 139 -27.36 -16.02 -16.41
CA THR A 139 -27.99 -16.53 -17.63
C THR A 139 -27.28 -16.01 -18.88
N TYR A 140 -27.50 -16.66 -20.03
CA TYR A 140 -26.96 -16.26 -21.34
C TYR A 140 -28.06 -16.18 -22.40
N THR A 141 -28.03 -15.22 -23.33
CA THR A 141 -29.11 -15.00 -24.32
C THR A 141 -29.42 -16.19 -25.24
N THR A 142 -28.37 -16.86 -25.69
CA THR A 142 -28.38 -17.86 -26.75
C THR A 142 -27.23 -18.82 -26.50
N GLN A 143 -27.14 -19.90 -27.28
CA GLN A 143 -25.94 -20.75 -27.24
C GLN A 143 -24.70 -19.91 -27.59
N SER A 144 -23.59 -20.22 -26.90
CA SER A 144 -22.31 -19.56 -27.15
C SER A 144 -21.91 -19.65 -28.62
N GLY A 145 -21.42 -18.54 -29.18
CA GLY A 145 -20.98 -18.46 -30.58
C GLY A 145 -22.06 -18.00 -31.58
N THR A 146 -23.28 -17.65 -31.12
CA THR A 146 -24.35 -17.16 -32.01
C THR A 146 -23.96 -15.83 -32.68
N THR A 147 -24.17 -15.69 -33.98
CA THR A 147 -23.77 -14.49 -34.77
C THR A 147 -24.95 -13.65 -35.31
N VAL A 148 -26.20 -14.03 -35.02
CA VAL A 148 -27.42 -13.35 -35.49
C VAL A 148 -27.81 -12.19 -34.56
N ALA A 149 -28.05 -11.00 -35.11
CA ALA A 149 -28.37 -9.76 -34.38
C ALA A 149 -29.89 -9.51 -34.24
N PRO A 150 -30.31 -8.63 -33.30
CA PRO A 150 -30.23 -8.75 -31.85
C PRO A 150 -31.42 -9.56 -31.27
N GLN A 151 -31.22 -10.17 -30.10
CA GLN A 151 -32.30 -10.79 -29.34
C GLN A 151 -32.72 -9.85 -28.20
N ARG A 152 -33.87 -9.21 -28.37
CA ARG A 152 -34.46 -8.27 -27.42
C ARG A 152 -34.79 -9.01 -26.13
N THR A 153 -34.50 -8.39 -25.00
CA THR A 153 -34.89 -8.88 -23.67
C THR A 153 -36.15 -8.15 -23.23
N LEU A 154 -37.14 -8.91 -22.78
CA LEU A 154 -38.40 -8.41 -22.28
C LEU A 154 -38.56 -8.84 -20.83
N LEU A 155 -38.78 -7.89 -19.94
CA LEU A 155 -39.01 -8.10 -18.52
C LEU A 155 -40.41 -7.60 -18.17
N GLU A 156 -41.21 -8.43 -17.52
CA GLU A 156 -42.54 -8.10 -17.04
C GLU A 156 -42.44 -7.68 -15.57
N LEU A 157 -42.98 -6.50 -15.25
CA LEU A 157 -43.04 -6.01 -13.88
C LEU A 157 -44.26 -6.58 -13.17
N GLY A 158 -44.15 -6.75 -11.85
CA GLY A 158 -45.25 -7.25 -11.01
C GLY A 158 -46.52 -6.40 -11.13
N PRO A 159 -47.68 -6.98 -10.77
CA PRO A 159 -48.99 -6.34 -10.94
C PRO A 159 -49.08 -5.03 -10.16
N GLY A 160 -49.37 -3.93 -10.85
CA GLY A 160 -49.49 -2.60 -10.25
C GLY A 160 -49.20 -1.49 -11.26
N SER A 161 -49.63 -0.25 -10.96
CA SER A 161 -49.18 0.92 -11.71
C SER A 161 -47.79 1.31 -11.22
N ASN A 162 -46.75 0.74 -11.83
CA ASN A 162 -45.36 1.01 -11.42
C ASN A 162 -44.88 2.33 -12.03
N THR A 163 -44.04 3.06 -11.31
CA THR A 163 -43.29 4.18 -11.90
C THR A 163 -41.83 3.78 -11.92
N ILE A 164 -41.24 3.54 -13.09
CA ILE A 164 -39.82 3.13 -13.19
C ILE A 164 -38.94 4.32 -13.56
N ASP A 165 -37.82 4.49 -12.88
CA ASP A 165 -36.85 5.57 -13.12
C ASP A 165 -35.40 5.09 -13.19
N ARG A 166 -35.15 3.82 -12.83
CA ARG A 166 -33.81 3.25 -12.86
C ARG A 166 -33.83 1.75 -13.12
N ILE A 167 -32.84 1.31 -13.90
CA ILE A 167 -32.53 -0.09 -14.15
C ILE A 167 -31.07 -0.32 -13.77
N ARG A 168 -30.77 -1.36 -13.01
CA ARG A 168 -29.40 -1.81 -12.77
C ARG A 168 -29.17 -3.11 -13.52
N ILE A 169 -28.05 -3.23 -14.24
CA ILE A 169 -27.68 -4.43 -14.98
C ILE A 169 -26.28 -4.85 -14.55
N ASN A 170 -26.16 -6.01 -13.93
CA ASN A 170 -24.90 -6.67 -13.62
C ASN A 170 -24.54 -7.59 -14.79
N ASP A 171 -23.76 -7.08 -15.73
CA ASP A 171 -23.27 -7.87 -16.85
C ASP A 171 -22.02 -8.67 -16.44
N VAL A 172 -21.68 -9.69 -17.23
CA VAL A 172 -20.40 -10.38 -17.11
C VAL A 172 -19.50 -9.87 -18.22
N ALA A 173 -18.35 -9.31 -17.86
CA ALA A 173 -17.36 -8.78 -18.80
C ALA A 173 -17.09 -9.76 -19.96
N GLY A 174 -17.17 -9.26 -21.19
CA GLY A 174 -17.10 -10.09 -22.39
C GLY A 174 -15.71 -10.70 -22.62
N ASN A 175 -15.67 -11.90 -23.18
CA ASN A 175 -14.50 -12.72 -23.48
C ASN A 175 -14.55 -13.22 -24.95
N GLY A 176 -13.67 -14.15 -25.33
CA GLY A 176 -13.62 -14.67 -26.71
C GLY A 176 -14.91 -15.38 -27.17
N ASP A 177 -15.73 -15.78 -26.21
CA ASP A 177 -16.93 -16.59 -26.32
C ASP A 177 -18.12 -15.92 -25.63
N ASN A 178 -18.18 -14.59 -25.50
CA ASN A 178 -19.39 -13.78 -25.24
C ASN A 178 -19.12 -12.33 -25.62
N GLY A 179 -19.92 -11.77 -26.53
CA GLY A 179 -19.66 -10.44 -27.09
C GLY A 179 -19.76 -9.37 -26.00
N ARG A 180 -18.83 -8.40 -26.00
CA ARG A 180 -18.82 -7.27 -25.04
C ARG A 180 -19.93 -6.28 -25.35
N MET A 181 -20.71 -5.85 -24.36
CA MET A 181 -21.80 -4.88 -24.56
C MET A 181 -21.22 -3.52 -24.96
N GLN A 182 -21.47 -3.10 -26.20
CA GLN A 182 -21.00 -1.81 -26.75
C GLN A 182 -22.11 -0.77 -26.77
N LYS A 183 -23.35 -1.24 -26.81
CA LYS A 183 -24.53 -0.40 -26.97
C LYS A 183 -25.71 -1.05 -26.27
N ILE A 184 -26.47 -0.27 -25.51
CA ILE A 184 -27.76 -0.70 -24.95
C ILE A 184 -28.81 0.34 -25.23
N THR A 185 -29.99 -0.12 -25.63
CA THR A 185 -31.20 0.66 -25.83
C THR A 185 -32.21 0.22 -24.80
N VAL A 186 -32.74 1.17 -24.04
CA VAL A 186 -33.72 0.93 -22.98
C VAL A 186 -35.08 1.46 -23.42
N ARG A 187 -36.12 0.63 -23.42
CA ARG A 187 -37.49 1.03 -23.74
C ARG A 187 -38.44 0.56 -22.65
N ILE A 188 -39.35 1.41 -22.19
CA ILE A 188 -40.34 1.06 -21.16
C ILE A 188 -41.71 0.93 -21.81
N THR A 189 -42.52 -0.05 -21.43
CA THR A 189 -43.90 -0.19 -21.92
C THR A 189 -44.90 -0.11 -20.78
N THR A 190 -46.10 0.40 -21.07
CA THR A 190 -47.28 0.36 -20.17
C THR A 190 -48.36 -0.56 -20.74
N ASP A 191 -48.06 -1.27 -21.83
CA ASP A 191 -48.94 -2.18 -22.54
C ASP A 191 -48.55 -3.62 -22.20
N THR A 192 -49.47 -4.56 -22.35
CA THR A 192 -49.25 -6.00 -22.15
C THR A 192 -49.43 -6.80 -23.44
N ASP A 193 -49.65 -6.15 -24.61
CA ASP A 193 -49.82 -6.82 -25.90
C ASP A 193 -48.68 -7.81 -26.16
N LYS A 194 -49.02 -9.03 -26.57
CA LYS A 194 -48.05 -10.12 -26.77
C LYS A 194 -47.26 -9.96 -28.07
N ASP A 195 -47.77 -9.18 -29.03
CA ASP A 195 -47.07 -8.87 -30.28
C ASP A 195 -46.17 -7.62 -30.14
N LEU A 196 -44.88 -7.81 -30.39
CA LEU A 196 -43.87 -6.75 -30.27
C LEU A 196 -43.94 -5.71 -31.39
N ALA A 197 -44.57 -6.04 -32.51
CA ALA A 197 -44.74 -5.10 -33.61
C ALA A 197 -45.84 -4.06 -33.30
N THR A 198 -46.79 -4.41 -32.45
CA THR A 198 -47.94 -3.57 -32.07
C THR A 198 -47.84 -2.97 -30.67
N ARG A 199 -46.93 -3.50 -29.82
CA ARG A 199 -46.70 -3.02 -28.45
C ARG A 199 -46.21 -1.57 -28.43
N LYS A 200 -46.85 -0.75 -27.58
CA LYS A 200 -46.51 0.66 -27.42
C LYS A 200 -45.41 0.87 -26.36
N TYR A 201 -44.43 1.71 -26.67
CA TYR A 201 -43.32 2.05 -25.78
C TYR A 201 -43.30 3.55 -25.45
N PHE A 202 -42.80 3.87 -24.27
CA PHE A 202 -42.48 5.21 -23.83
C PHE A 202 -40.99 5.50 -24.11
N ASP A 203 -40.72 6.69 -24.64
CA ASP A 203 -39.36 7.15 -24.84
C ASP A 203 -38.74 7.54 -23.49
N THR A 204 -37.62 6.92 -23.14
CA THR A 204 -36.84 7.28 -21.96
C THR A 204 -36.00 8.52 -22.26
N THR A 205 -36.29 9.64 -21.60
CA THR A 205 -35.53 10.90 -21.68
C THR A 205 -34.56 11.04 -20.50
N ASN A 206 -33.52 11.89 -20.66
CA ASN A 206 -32.46 12.12 -19.66
C ASN A 206 -31.70 10.86 -19.22
N LEU A 207 -31.47 9.94 -20.15
CA LEU A 207 -30.76 8.70 -19.89
C LEU A 207 -29.31 8.97 -19.43
N SER A 208 -28.90 8.41 -18.30
CA SER A 208 -27.51 8.46 -17.84
C SER A 208 -27.09 7.12 -17.23
N VAL A 209 -25.80 6.81 -17.31
CA VAL A 209 -25.24 5.59 -16.73
C VAL A 209 -24.24 5.95 -15.66
N GLN A 210 -24.42 5.36 -14.47
CA GLN A 210 -23.48 5.46 -13.36
C GLN A 210 -22.87 4.10 -13.08
N ILE A 211 -21.55 4.10 -12.85
CA ILE A 211 -20.78 2.94 -12.40
C ILE A 211 -20.50 3.17 -10.91
N PHE A 212 -21.16 2.44 -10.02
CA PHE A 212 -21.07 2.70 -8.58
C PHE A 212 -19.72 2.27 -7.98
N GLY A 213 -19.07 3.16 -7.23
CA GLY A 213 -17.86 2.85 -6.45
C GLY A 213 -16.92 4.02 -6.11
N GLU A 214 -17.07 5.21 -6.72
CA GLU A 214 -16.12 6.32 -6.56
C GLU A 214 -16.75 7.55 -5.89
N ALA A 215 -16.11 8.09 -4.84
CA ALA A 215 -16.52 9.33 -4.15
C ALA A 215 -16.21 10.61 -4.97
N LEU A 216 -15.57 10.44 -6.12
CA LEU A 216 -15.16 11.46 -7.08
C LEU A 216 -15.99 11.21 -8.35
N MET A 217 -16.80 12.19 -8.76
CA MET A 217 -17.52 12.15 -10.04
C MET A 217 -16.80 13.05 -11.02
N GLU A 218 -16.20 12.43 -12.04
CA GLU A 218 -15.52 13.16 -13.11
C GLU A 218 -16.56 13.98 -13.90
N GLY A 219 -16.20 15.22 -14.23
CA GLY A 219 -17.10 16.16 -14.88
C GLY A 219 -17.70 15.57 -16.16
N GLU A 220 -16.87 14.93 -17.00
CA GLU A 220 -17.28 14.31 -18.26
C GLU A 220 -18.24 13.13 -18.10
N THR A 221 -18.39 12.60 -16.90
CA THR A 221 -19.31 11.49 -16.60
C THR A 221 -20.65 11.97 -16.03
N LEU A 222 -20.75 13.25 -15.67
CA LEU A 222 -21.97 13.83 -15.11
C LEU A 222 -23.05 14.01 -16.20
N PRO A 223 -24.35 13.96 -15.84
CA PRO A 223 -25.45 14.24 -16.76
C PRO A 223 -25.25 15.58 -17.48
N MET A 224 -25.15 15.51 -18.81
CA MET A 224 -24.87 16.66 -19.67
C MET A 224 -26.19 17.25 -20.17
N ASN A 225 -26.52 18.45 -19.72
CA ASN A 225 -27.68 19.20 -20.22
C ASN A 225 -27.25 20.40 -21.07
N GLY A 226 -28.09 20.77 -22.03
CA GLY A 226 -27.88 21.95 -22.87
C GLY A 226 -26.61 21.86 -23.71
N ARG A 227 -25.67 22.80 -23.52
CA ARG A 227 -24.42 22.91 -24.32
C ARG A 227 -23.19 22.30 -23.64
N SER A 228 -23.40 21.40 -22.69
CA SER A 228 -22.32 20.70 -21.98
C SER A 228 -21.68 19.65 -22.89
N ARG A 229 -20.35 19.49 -22.84
CA ARG A 229 -19.57 18.54 -23.63
C ARG A 229 -18.21 18.24 -22.97
N PRO A 230 -17.64 17.05 -23.11
CA PRO A 230 -16.30 16.77 -22.59
C PRO A 230 -15.22 17.48 -23.43
N GLN A 231 -14.12 17.89 -22.79
CA GLN A 231 -12.94 18.47 -23.44
C GLN A 231 -11.65 17.90 -22.82
N SER A 232 -10.74 17.41 -23.67
CA SER A 232 -9.43 16.94 -23.22
C SER A 232 -8.54 18.11 -22.80
N MET A 233 -7.85 17.91 -21.67
CA MET A 233 -6.98 18.89 -21.03
C MET A 233 -5.49 18.52 -21.09
N SER A 234 -5.15 17.35 -21.64
CA SER A 234 -3.76 16.86 -21.82
C SER A 234 -2.78 17.86 -22.46
N GLY A 235 -3.29 18.75 -23.33
CA GLY A 235 -2.48 19.80 -23.98
C GLY A 235 -2.14 21.01 -23.10
N TYR A 236 -2.68 21.08 -21.86
CA TYR A 236 -2.57 22.23 -20.97
C TYR A 236 -1.86 21.92 -19.64
N GLY A 237 -1.46 20.65 -19.41
CA GLY A 237 -0.76 20.17 -18.21
C GLY A 237 -1.42 18.92 -17.59
N ASP A 238 -0.82 18.35 -16.55
CA ASP A 238 -1.21 17.09 -15.89
C ASP A 238 -2.06 17.29 -14.62
N GLN A 239 -2.57 18.50 -14.42
CA GLN A 239 -3.31 18.90 -13.22
C GLN A 239 -4.80 18.53 -13.20
N TRP A 240 -5.42 18.19 -14.34
CA TRP A 240 -6.83 17.80 -14.40
C TRP A 240 -7.01 16.32 -14.05
N SER A 241 -8.11 16.00 -13.37
CA SER A 241 -8.47 14.59 -13.18
C SER A 241 -8.79 13.97 -14.54
N SER A 242 -8.44 12.70 -14.73
CA SER A 242 -8.61 11.94 -16.00
C SER A 242 -8.07 12.60 -17.30
N ASP A 243 -7.25 13.66 -17.21
CA ASP A 243 -6.84 14.52 -18.33
C ASP A 243 -8.01 15.14 -19.13
N THR A 244 -9.22 15.23 -18.55
CA THR A 244 -10.46 15.67 -19.22
C THR A 244 -11.33 16.48 -18.26
N HIS A 245 -12.18 17.38 -18.79
CA HIS A 245 -13.21 18.03 -17.97
C HIS A 245 -14.53 18.21 -18.74
N LEU A 246 -15.61 18.60 -18.05
CA LEU A 246 -16.88 18.99 -18.65
C LEU A 246 -16.90 20.49 -18.98
N LEU A 247 -16.95 20.78 -20.27
CA LEU A 247 -17.03 22.13 -20.81
C LEU A 247 -18.48 22.53 -21.11
N TRP A 248 -18.88 23.74 -20.74
CA TRP A 248 -20.18 24.32 -21.08
C TRP A 248 -20.03 25.78 -21.50
N ASP A 249 -20.90 26.29 -22.38
CA ASP A 249 -20.95 27.70 -22.78
C ASP A 249 -22.37 28.31 -22.66
N GLY A 250 -22.44 29.56 -22.18
CA GLY A 250 -23.70 30.28 -21.90
C GLY A 250 -23.67 31.78 -22.20
N LEU A 251 -24.85 32.39 -22.33
CA LEU A 251 -25.03 33.84 -22.20
C LEU A 251 -25.20 34.21 -20.72
N ILE A 252 -24.90 35.46 -20.35
CA ILE A 252 -25.17 35.97 -19.01
C ILE A 252 -26.68 35.81 -18.72
N GLY A 253 -27.00 35.09 -17.66
CA GLY A 253 -28.35 34.67 -17.29
C GLY A 253 -28.59 33.17 -17.43
N ASP A 254 -27.88 32.49 -18.35
CA ASP A 254 -27.99 31.05 -18.60
C ASP A 254 -27.41 30.24 -17.42
N SER A 255 -27.84 28.98 -17.29
CA SER A 255 -27.29 28.05 -16.29
C SER A 255 -26.84 26.74 -16.92
N MET A 256 -25.68 26.24 -16.49
CA MET A 256 -25.29 24.85 -16.65
C MET A 256 -25.93 24.06 -15.53
N GLU A 257 -26.59 22.95 -15.85
CA GLU A 257 -27.27 22.12 -14.85
C GLU A 257 -26.82 20.69 -15.00
N THR A 258 -26.47 20.08 -13.87
CA THR A 258 -26.22 18.65 -13.77
C THR A 258 -26.85 18.11 -12.50
N THR A 259 -26.87 16.79 -12.36
CA THR A 259 -27.46 16.14 -11.20
C THR A 259 -26.52 15.11 -10.64
N ILE A 260 -26.50 15.03 -9.32
CA ILE A 260 -25.67 14.13 -8.53
C ILE A 260 -26.58 13.27 -7.66
N MET A 261 -26.13 12.09 -7.30
CA MET A 261 -26.91 11.14 -6.50
C MET A 261 -26.34 11.03 -5.09
N ILE A 262 -27.24 11.00 -4.10
CA ILE A 262 -26.91 10.82 -2.68
C ILE A 262 -27.60 9.55 -2.17
N ASP A 263 -26.79 8.62 -1.65
CA ASP A 263 -27.29 7.31 -1.23
C ASP A 263 -27.95 7.31 0.16
N ASN A 264 -27.61 8.28 1.01
CA ASN A 264 -28.10 8.37 2.38
C ASN A 264 -28.36 9.82 2.77
N SER A 265 -29.49 10.10 3.41
CA SER A 265 -29.73 11.42 4.00
C SER A 265 -28.66 11.70 5.06
N SER A 266 -27.85 12.72 4.85
CA SER A 266 -26.73 13.06 5.75
C SER A 266 -26.26 14.49 5.54
N GLU A 267 -25.24 14.86 6.31
CA GLU A 267 -24.46 16.07 6.13
C GLU A 267 -23.24 15.75 5.24
N TYR A 268 -22.99 16.54 4.21
CA TYR A 268 -21.97 16.29 3.19
C TYR A 268 -21.00 17.46 3.02
N ASN A 269 -19.76 17.12 2.67
CA ASN A 269 -18.76 18.05 2.16
C ASN A 269 -18.69 17.94 0.63
N PHE A 270 -18.78 19.08 -0.04
CA PHE A 270 -18.64 19.22 -1.48
C PHE A 270 -17.29 19.83 -1.79
N HIS A 271 -16.52 19.17 -2.65
CA HIS A 271 -15.31 19.72 -3.24
C HIS A 271 -15.53 19.75 -4.75
N ILE A 272 -15.54 20.95 -5.32
CA ILE A 272 -15.76 21.14 -6.75
C ILE A 272 -14.52 21.77 -7.33
N GLN A 273 -13.93 21.10 -8.32
CA GLN A 273 -12.76 21.58 -9.03
C GLN A 273 -13.19 22.14 -10.39
N LEU A 274 -12.84 23.40 -10.65
CA LEU A 274 -13.18 24.10 -11.89
C LEU A 274 -11.91 24.48 -12.64
N THR A 275 -12.04 24.80 -13.92
CA THR A 275 -10.98 25.39 -14.76
C THR A 275 -11.17 26.91 -14.83
N LYS A 276 -10.07 27.66 -14.84
CA LYS A 276 -10.01 29.09 -15.19
C LYS A 276 -9.30 29.29 -16.53
N ALA A 277 -9.81 30.19 -17.37
CA ALA A 277 -9.15 30.62 -18.59
C ALA A 277 -9.64 32.01 -19.06
N ARG A 278 -9.13 32.50 -20.19
CA ARG A 278 -9.37 33.89 -20.67
C ARG A 278 -10.83 34.15 -21.03
N ASP A 279 -11.55 33.11 -21.41
CA ASP A 279 -12.89 33.12 -21.96
C ASP A 279 -13.98 32.55 -21.04
N TYR A 280 -13.64 32.41 -19.76
CA TYR A 280 -14.50 31.85 -18.73
C TYR A 280 -15.27 32.94 -17.98
N GLY A 281 -16.48 32.61 -17.56
CA GLY A 281 -17.44 33.55 -16.97
C GLY A 281 -17.37 33.68 -15.44
N GLN A 282 -18.24 34.51 -14.87
CA GLN A 282 -18.49 34.57 -13.43
C GLN A 282 -19.78 33.82 -13.09
N PHE A 283 -19.72 32.88 -12.15
CA PHE A 283 -20.83 31.96 -11.86
C PHE A 283 -21.32 32.05 -10.41
N ASP A 284 -22.63 31.89 -10.23
CA ASP A 284 -23.23 31.52 -8.95
C ASP A 284 -23.54 30.02 -8.98
N LEU A 285 -23.16 29.29 -7.94
CA LEU A 285 -23.42 27.88 -7.77
C LEU A 285 -24.63 27.65 -6.85
N TYR A 286 -25.53 26.80 -7.28
CA TYR A 286 -26.73 26.41 -6.53
C TYR A 286 -26.79 24.90 -6.37
N LEU A 287 -27.29 24.46 -5.22
CA LEU A 287 -27.67 23.08 -4.92
C LEU A 287 -29.16 23.05 -4.59
N ASN A 288 -29.94 22.27 -5.35
CA ASN A 288 -31.41 22.22 -5.25
C ASN A 288 -32.06 23.61 -5.24
N GLY A 289 -31.57 24.53 -6.07
CA GLY A 289 -32.06 25.91 -6.16
C GLY A 289 -31.61 26.84 -5.03
N LYS A 290 -30.90 26.35 -4.00
CA LYS A 290 -30.29 27.18 -2.96
C LYS A 290 -28.88 27.59 -3.36
N ALA A 291 -28.60 28.90 -3.38
CA ALA A 291 -27.25 29.40 -3.66
C ALA A 291 -26.28 28.94 -2.57
N ILE A 292 -25.21 28.24 -2.96
CA ILE A 292 -24.19 27.69 -2.06
C ILE A 292 -22.82 28.36 -2.26
N ALA A 293 -22.56 28.95 -3.44
CA ALA A 293 -21.45 29.87 -3.65
C ALA A 293 -21.86 30.94 -4.68
N LYS A 294 -21.36 32.17 -4.54
CA LYS A 294 -21.72 33.29 -5.41
C LYS A 294 -20.49 34.01 -5.95
N LYS A 295 -20.60 34.60 -7.15
CA LYS A 295 -19.57 35.39 -7.82
C LYS A 295 -18.22 34.65 -7.96
N ILE A 296 -18.26 33.38 -8.35
CA ILE A 296 -17.08 32.58 -8.68
C ILE A 296 -16.49 33.12 -9.98
N ASP A 297 -15.37 33.84 -9.91
CA ASP A 297 -14.68 34.35 -11.10
C ASP A 297 -13.70 33.32 -11.65
N LEU A 298 -14.00 32.82 -12.85
CA LEU A 298 -13.19 31.81 -13.53
C LEU A 298 -12.26 32.41 -14.60
N TYR A 299 -12.07 33.73 -14.60
CA TYR A 299 -11.10 34.36 -15.49
C TYR A 299 -9.65 34.07 -15.07
N SER A 300 -8.80 33.72 -16.05
CA SER A 300 -7.35 33.68 -15.91
C SER A 300 -6.64 33.99 -17.24
N PRO A 301 -5.47 34.66 -17.25
CA PRO A 301 -4.68 34.87 -18.46
C PRO A 301 -4.10 33.58 -19.07
N SER A 302 -4.13 32.45 -18.35
CA SER A 302 -3.70 31.12 -18.80
C SER A 302 -4.68 30.04 -18.34
N VAL A 303 -4.70 28.91 -19.05
CA VAL A 303 -5.53 27.75 -18.68
C VAL A 303 -4.91 27.12 -17.43
N SER A 304 -5.69 27.05 -16.35
CA SER A 304 -5.25 26.55 -15.04
C SER A 304 -6.45 26.10 -14.21
N LEU A 305 -6.21 25.39 -13.12
CA LEU A 305 -7.26 25.06 -12.17
C LEU A 305 -7.69 26.30 -11.35
N ALA A 306 -8.99 26.40 -11.08
CA ALA A 306 -9.54 27.31 -10.11
C ALA A 306 -9.21 26.87 -8.68
N ASP A 307 -9.33 27.80 -7.73
CA ASP A 307 -9.37 27.42 -6.32
C ASP A 307 -10.59 26.52 -6.10
N ALA A 308 -10.37 25.35 -5.51
CA ALA A 308 -11.44 24.39 -5.28
C ALA A 308 -12.52 25.00 -4.38
N ILE A 309 -13.78 24.84 -4.79
CA ILE A 309 -14.91 25.29 -3.99
C ILE A 309 -15.19 24.21 -2.95
N ASN A 310 -14.89 24.54 -1.69
CA ASN A 310 -15.07 23.64 -0.55
C ASN A 310 -16.24 24.11 0.30
N LEU A 311 -17.32 23.33 0.30
CA LEU A 311 -18.53 23.61 1.06
C LEU A 311 -18.75 22.48 2.05
N SER A 312 -18.84 22.83 3.33
CA SER A 312 -19.04 21.86 4.41
C SER A 312 -20.40 22.01 5.05
N GLY A 313 -20.88 20.92 5.65
CA GLY A 313 -22.13 20.93 6.40
C GLY A 313 -23.40 20.95 5.54
N LEU A 314 -23.32 20.52 4.27
CA LEU A 314 -24.47 20.51 3.37
C LEU A 314 -25.40 19.36 3.73
N LYS A 315 -26.53 19.66 4.36
CA LYS A 315 -27.59 18.67 4.60
C LYS A 315 -28.25 18.30 3.28
N MET A 316 -28.16 17.02 2.94
CA MET A 316 -28.72 16.45 1.72
C MET A 316 -29.52 15.22 2.08
N GLU A 317 -30.63 15.03 1.38
CA GLU A 317 -31.48 13.87 1.56
C GLU A 317 -31.01 12.76 0.63
N LYS A 318 -31.39 11.51 0.92
CA LYS A 318 -31.22 10.43 -0.05
C LYS A 318 -32.00 10.77 -1.32
N GLY A 319 -31.35 10.67 -2.47
CA GLY A 319 -31.97 10.90 -3.77
C GLY A 319 -31.14 11.80 -4.70
N GLN A 320 -31.79 12.29 -5.74
CA GLN A 320 -31.16 13.16 -6.74
C GLN A 320 -31.08 14.59 -6.25
N HIS A 321 -29.92 15.21 -6.44
CA HIS A 321 -29.69 16.60 -6.15
C HIS A 321 -29.23 17.34 -7.39
N LYS A 322 -29.85 18.50 -7.64
CA LYS A 322 -29.55 19.35 -8.78
C LYS A 322 -28.43 20.32 -8.43
N VAL A 323 -27.35 20.29 -9.22
CA VAL A 323 -26.25 21.25 -9.14
C VAL A 323 -26.35 22.16 -10.35
N SER A 324 -26.43 23.47 -10.14
CA SER A 324 -26.49 24.43 -11.25
C SER A 324 -25.50 25.56 -11.09
N PHE A 325 -24.79 25.87 -12.17
CA PHE A 325 -23.88 26.99 -12.30
C PHE A 325 -24.54 28.06 -13.17
N LYS A 326 -25.04 29.12 -12.55
CA LYS A 326 -25.66 30.25 -13.26
C LYS A 326 -24.60 31.27 -13.65
N LEU A 327 -24.48 31.56 -14.93
CA LEU A 327 -23.60 32.59 -15.44
C LEU A 327 -24.17 33.98 -15.08
N VAL A 328 -23.58 34.64 -14.08
CA VAL A 328 -24.08 35.92 -13.54
C VAL A 328 -23.32 37.13 -14.08
N GLY A 329 -22.16 36.93 -14.68
CA GLY A 329 -21.36 38.01 -15.22
C GLY A 329 -20.07 37.55 -15.86
N LYS A 330 -19.12 38.47 -15.97
CA LYS A 330 -17.79 38.22 -16.51
C LYS A 330 -16.78 39.14 -15.86
N ASN A 331 -15.51 38.72 -15.84
CA ASN A 331 -14.42 39.64 -15.53
C ASN A 331 -14.31 40.72 -16.62
N ILE A 332 -13.93 41.94 -16.26
CA ILE A 332 -13.74 43.04 -17.22
C ILE A 332 -12.66 42.71 -18.27
N LYS A 333 -11.70 41.84 -17.93
CA LYS A 333 -10.62 41.36 -18.81
C LYS A 333 -10.97 40.08 -19.57
N ALA A 334 -12.13 39.47 -19.32
CA ALA A 334 -12.53 38.24 -19.99
C ALA A 334 -12.93 38.50 -21.45
N THR A 335 -12.38 37.69 -22.36
CA THR A 335 -12.73 37.71 -23.78
C THR A 335 -13.88 36.75 -24.04
N PRO A 336 -14.97 37.14 -24.74
CA PRO A 336 -16.08 36.23 -24.95
C PRO A 336 -15.66 35.02 -25.81
N TYR A 337 -16.11 33.84 -25.41
CA TYR A 337 -16.12 32.66 -26.26
C TYR A 337 -17.24 32.82 -27.29
N GLN A 338 -16.90 32.89 -28.57
CA GLN A 338 -17.84 33.01 -29.70
C GLN A 338 -19.00 34.03 -29.49
N LYS A 339 -18.84 35.23 -30.04
CA LYS A 339 -19.77 36.37 -29.90
C LYS A 339 -19.81 36.92 -28.47
N ASN A 340 -20.81 36.55 -27.67
CA ASN A 340 -21.10 37.11 -26.34
C ASN A 340 -21.23 36.03 -25.25
N ARG A 341 -20.69 34.83 -25.46
CA ARG A 341 -20.81 33.70 -24.52
C ARG A 341 -19.55 33.55 -23.66
N TYR A 342 -19.68 32.81 -22.56
CA TYR A 342 -18.58 32.52 -21.65
C TYR A 342 -18.61 31.07 -21.24
N LEU A 343 -17.42 30.51 -20.98
CA LEU A 343 -17.22 29.10 -20.67
C LEU A 343 -17.27 28.81 -19.17
N LEU A 344 -17.62 27.56 -18.87
CA LEU A 344 -17.44 26.87 -17.60
C LEU A 344 -16.71 25.56 -17.90
N GLY A 345 -15.68 25.25 -17.13
CA GLY A 345 -15.00 23.95 -17.17
C GLY A 345 -15.09 23.33 -15.78
N LEU A 346 -15.78 22.20 -15.66
CA LEU A 346 -15.94 21.42 -14.44
C LEU A 346 -15.09 20.17 -14.53
N ASP A 347 -14.02 20.11 -13.75
CA ASP A 347 -13.08 18.99 -13.70
C ASP A 347 -13.72 17.80 -12.96
N PHE A 348 -14.06 17.96 -11.68
CA PHE A 348 -14.79 16.95 -10.93
C PHE A 348 -15.67 17.55 -9.83
N ILE A 349 -16.63 16.75 -9.36
CA ILE A 349 -17.38 16.97 -8.11
C ILE A 349 -17.07 15.80 -7.17
N LYS A 350 -16.43 16.08 -6.04
CA LYS A 350 -16.18 15.11 -4.97
C LYS A 350 -17.13 15.36 -3.81
N ILE A 351 -17.85 14.32 -3.40
CA ILE A 351 -18.83 14.38 -2.33
C ILE A 351 -18.39 13.45 -1.21
N VAL A 352 -18.26 13.99 0.00
CA VAL A 352 -17.83 13.24 1.18
C VAL A 352 -18.91 13.29 2.24
N ASN A 353 -19.46 12.14 2.62
CA ASN A 353 -20.43 12.05 3.71
C ASN A 353 -19.74 12.34 5.06
N MET A 354 -20.21 13.35 5.79
CA MET A 354 -19.66 13.76 7.09
C MET A 354 -20.22 12.98 8.27
N ARG A 355 -21.40 12.37 8.11
CA ARG A 355 -22.03 11.52 9.12
C ARG A 355 -22.49 10.22 8.43
N PRO A 356 -21.55 9.42 7.89
CA PRO A 356 -21.93 8.14 7.32
C PRO A 356 -22.72 7.38 8.40
N PRO A 357 -23.93 6.87 8.11
CA PRO A 357 -24.64 6.05 9.08
C PRO A 357 -23.69 4.95 9.55
N ALA A 358 -23.68 4.69 10.86
CA ALA A 358 -22.96 3.54 11.39
C ALA A 358 -23.38 2.33 10.55
N LYS A 359 -22.40 1.61 9.98
CA LYS A 359 -22.65 0.36 9.23
C LYS A 359 -23.76 -0.39 9.94
N GLU A 360 -24.89 -0.58 9.26
CA GLU A 360 -26.05 -1.27 9.82
C GLU A 360 -25.55 -2.53 10.54
N SER A 361 -25.74 -2.55 11.86
CA SER A 361 -25.50 -3.76 12.63
C SER A 361 -26.49 -4.80 12.13
N LYS A 362 -26.03 -6.04 11.97
CA LYS A 362 -26.82 -7.24 11.64
C LYS A 362 -27.96 -7.59 12.65
N ALA A 363 -28.47 -6.62 13.41
CA ALA A 363 -29.40 -6.83 14.50
C ALA A 363 -30.89 -6.85 14.07
N ASP A 364 -31.27 -6.24 12.94
CA ASP A 364 -32.69 -6.14 12.53
C ASP A 364 -33.13 -7.17 11.47
N LEU A 365 -32.38 -8.27 11.29
CA LEU A 365 -32.80 -9.41 10.45
C LEU A 365 -33.11 -10.67 11.27
N THR A 366 -33.75 -10.50 12.43
CA THR A 366 -34.28 -11.63 13.21
C THR A 366 -35.80 -11.66 13.16
N ASP A 367 -36.36 -12.13 12.03
CA ASP A 367 -37.67 -12.78 12.08
C ASP A 367 -37.91 -13.74 10.91
N ILE A 368 -37.10 -14.80 10.79
CA ILE A 368 -37.54 -16.03 10.12
C ILE A 368 -36.99 -17.22 10.93
N SER A 369 -37.90 -17.97 11.52
CA SER A 369 -37.64 -19.15 12.33
C SER A 369 -36.98 -20.28 11.51
N PRO A 370 -35.95 -20.98 12.03
CA PRO A 370 -35.44 -22.19 11.40
C PRO A 370 -36.35 -23.40 11.68
N PRO A 371 -36.42 -24.38 10.76
CA PRO A 371 -37.23 -25.58 10.95
C PRO A 371 -36.63 -26.47 12.04
N GLN A 372 -37.55 -27.05 12.82
CA GLN A 372 -37.32 -27.93 13.95
C GLN A 372 -36.37 -29.07 13.63
N THR A 373 -35.30 -29.20 14.41
CA THR A 373 -34.68 -30.49 14.70
C THR A 373 -34.64 -30.67 16.21
N LYS A 374 -35.19 -31.79 16.66
CA LYS A 374 -35.35 -32.16 18.06
C LYS A 374 -33.99 -32.53 18.66
N ASP A 375 -33.81 -32.07 19.89
CA ASP A 375 -33.07 -32.67 21.00
C ASP A 375 -31.69 -33.30 20.70
N HIS A 376 -30.63 -32.65 21.18
CA HIS A 376 -29.78 -33.21 22.24
C HIS A 376 -28.92 -32.11 22.92
N ALA A 377 -29.29 -31.84 24.17
CA ALA A 377 -28.54 -31.33 25.33
C ALA A 377 -27.24 -30.49 25.13
N ALA A 378 -27.42 -29.19 25.43
CA ALA A 378 -26.54 -28.24 26.11
C ALA A 378 -25.14 -28.68 26.61
N THR A 379 -24.11 -27.88 26.27
CA THR A 379 -23.15 -27.31 27.23
C THR A 379 -22.51 -26.02 26.69
N THR A 380 -22.98 -24.89 27.24
CA THR A 380 -22.26 -23.66 27.66
C THR A 380 -21.25 -22.96 26.72
N GLU A 381 -21.69 -21.84 26.13
CA GLU A 381 -20.84 -20.81 25.52
C GLU A 381 -20.02 -20.02 26.56
N SER A 382 -18.72 -19.90 26.33
CA SER A 382 -17.78 -19.11 27.12
C SER A 382 -17.69 -17.66 26.60
N LYS A 383 -18.22 -16.69 27.36
CA LYS A 383 -17.88 -15.26 27.23
C LYS A 383 -16.38 -15.05 27.47
N LEU A 384 -15.64 -14.64 26.43
CA LEU A 384 -14.25 -14.18 26.54
C LEU A 384 -14.19 -12.87 27.34
N LEU A 385 -13.84 -12.99 28.62
CA LEU A 385 -13.44 -11.87 29.47
C LEU A 385 -12.03 -11.41 29.08
N VAL A 386 -11.82 -10.10 28.98
CA VAL A 386 -10.48 -9.51 28.85
C VAL A 386 -9.74 -9.72 30.19
N PRO A 387 -8.53 -10.34 30.21
CA PRO A 387 -7.83 -10.71 31.45
C PRO A 387 -7.50 -9.56 32.41
N SER A 388 -7.55 -8.30 31.98
CA SER A 388 -7.17 -7.12 32.77
C SER A 388 -8.18 -6.71 33.85
N GLN A 389 -9.31 -7.41 33.99
CA GLN A 389 -10.37 -7.07 34.95
C GLN A 389 -10.50 -8.02 36.14
N LEU A 390 -9.82 -9.17 36.12
CA LEU A 390 -9.76 -10.06 37.28
C LEU A 390 -8.73 -9.54 38.29
N LYS A 391 -9.15 -9.30 39.54
CA LYS A 391 -8.21 -9.01 40.64
C LYS A 391 -7.76 -10.34 41.22
N VAL A 392 -6.58 -10.80 40.82
CA VAL A 392 -5.94 -12.02 41.31
C VAL A 392 -4.75 -11.64 42.19
N SER A 393 -4.63 -12.27 43.36
CA SER A 393 -3.51 -12.10 44.29
C SER A 393 -2.41 -13.14 44.07
N LEU A 394 -1.19 -12.87 44.54
CA LEU A 394 -0.09 -13.84 44.47
C LEU A 394 -0.43 -15.12 45.23
N ASP A 395 -1.08 -14.99 46.39
CA ASP A 395 -1.44 -16.10 47.28
C ASP A 395 -2.38 -17.11 46.59
N GLU A 396 -3.26 -16.63 45.70
CA GLU A 396 -4.15 -17.49 44.90
C GLU A 396 -3.40 -18.24 43.79
N VAL A 397 -2.24 -17.73 43.36
CA VAL A 397 -1.48 -18.26 42.23
C VAL A 397 -0.29 -19.13 42.68
N LEU A 398 0.24 -18.91 43.88
CA LEU A 398 1.34 -19.72 44.44
C LEU A 398 1.07 -21.23 44.42
N PRO A 399 -0.14 -21.75 44.76
CA PRO A 399 -0.45 -23.17 44.64
C PRO A 399 -0.40 -23.69 43.19
N ILE A 400 -0.77 -22.84 42.22
CA ILE A 400 -0.72 -23.17 40.80
C ILE A 400 0.74 -23.25 40.35
N LEU A 401 1.58 -22.27 40.70
CA LEU A 401 3.02 -22.31 40.39
C LEU A 401 3.71 -23.52 41.03
N ALA A 402 3.36 -23.85 42.27
CA ALA A 402 3.90 -25.01 42.97
C ALA A 402 3.52 -26.34 42.31
N SER A 403 2.28 -26.48 41.88
CA SER A 403 1.78 -27.72 41.29
C SER A 403 2.12 -27.89 39.80
N ARG A 404 2.31 -26.78 39.06
CA ARG A 404 2.44 -26.79 37.58
C ARG A 404 3.80 -26.35 37.05
N CYS A 405 4.57 -25.57 37.82
CA CYS A 405 5.75 -24.88 37.29
C CYS A 405 7.06 -25.22 38.04
N TYR A 406 7.02 -25.37 39.36
CA TYR A 406 8.24 -25.50 40.18
C TYR A 406 9.06 -26.78 39.95
N SER A 407 8.43 -27.88 39.52
CA SER A 407 9.16 -29.11 39.15
C SER A 407 10.23 -28.86 38.08
N CYS A 408 9.94 -27.96 37.12
CA CYS A 408 10.87 -27.59 36.04
C CYS A 408 11.64 -26.29 36.32
N HIS A 409 11.06 -25.39 37.12
CA HIS A 409 11.55 -24.02 37.33
C HIS A 409 11.84 -23.70 38.81
N GLY A 410 12.31 -24.65 39.62
CA GLY A 410 12.68 -24.37 41.00
C GLY A 410 13.09 -25.55 41.89
N ASP A 411 12.83 -26.80 41.49
CA ASP A 411 13.05 -27.99 42.35
C ASP A 411 14.20 -28.92 41.94
N ASN A 412 14.88 -28.67 40.82
CA ASN A 412 15.91 -29.57 40.29
C ASN A 412 17.28 -28.88 40.14
N ASP A 413 18.38 -29.63 40.36
CA ASP A 413 19.78 -29.21 40.10
C ASP A 413 20.03 -28.74 38.64
N LYS A 414 19.08 -29.03 37.74
CA LYS A 414 19.01 -28.53 36.36
C LYS A 414 17.70 -27.78 36.16
N VAL A 415 17.72 -26.48 36.40
CA VAL A 415 16.59 -25.58 36.11
C VAL A 415 16.40 -25.48 34.59
N LYS A 416 15.23 -25.91 34.08
CA LYS A 416 14.93 -25.84 32.64
C LYS A 416 14.82 -24.37 32.20
N GLY A 417 15.40 -24.05 31.04
CA GLY A 417 15.33 -22.70 30.45
C GLY A 417 16.05 -21.60 31.25
N LYS A 418 16.90 -21.95 32.24
CA LYS A 418 17.61 -21.02 33.14
C LYS A 418 16.67 -20.06 33.89
N VAL A 419 15.45 -20.51 34.21
CA VAL A 419 14.43 -19.72 34.91
C VAL A 419 14.06 -20.39 36.23
N ASP A 420 14.41 -19.77 37.35
CA ASP A 420 14.06 -20.22 38.70
C ASP A 420 12.97 -19.30 39.29
N LEU A 421 11.74 -19.80 39.33
CA LEU A 421 10.58 -19.09 39.85
C LEU A 421 10.51 -19.12 41.38
N LYS A 422 11.25 -20.00 42.07
CA LYS A 422 11.32 -20.01 43.54
C LYS A 422 12.23 -18.90 44.05
N ALA A 423 13.30 -18.58 43.32
CA ALA A 423 14.16 -17.43 43.58
C ALA A 423 13.41 -16.09 43.49
N VAL A 424 12.29 -16.05 42.77
CA VAL A 424 11.47 -14.85 42.51
C VAL A 424 10.04 -15.06 43.04
N SER A 425 9.89 -15.55 44.26
CA SER A 425 8.59 -15.96 44.85
C SER A 425 7.77 -14.81 45.47
N THR A 426 8.20 -13.56 45.34
CA THR A 426 7.51 -12.38 45.89
C THR A 426 7.11 -11.43 44.77
N ARG A 427 6.07 -10.61 45.02
CA ARG A 427 5.65 -9.56 44.08
C ARG A 427 6.81 -8.60 43.76
N GLU A 428 7.57 -8.18 44.77
CA GLU A 428 8.73 -7.32 44.62
C GLU A 428 9.82 -7.99 43.77
N GLY A 429 10.01 -9.31 43.92
CA GLY A 429 10.90 -10.10 43.08
C GLY A 429 10.50 -10.03 41.61
N PHE A 430 9.25 -10.32 41.28
CA PHE A 430 8.76 -10.29 39.90
C PHE A 430 8.80 -8.88 39.28
N LEU A 431 8.58 -7.84 40.08
CA LEU A 431 8.72 -6.44 39.64
C LEU A 431 10.18 -6.04 39.41
N LYS A 432 11.13 -6.64 40.15
CA LYS A 432 12.57 -6.40 40.00
C LYS A 432 13.13 -7.08 38.75
N ASP A 433 12.67 -8.29 38.44
CA ASP A 433 12.99 -9.03 37.22
C ASP A 433 11.80 -8.99 36.24
N ILE A 434 11.58 -7.81 35.67
CA ILE A 434 10.44 -7.59 34.79
C ILE A 434 10.59 -8.32 33.44
N GLU A 435 11.81 -8.61 33.02
CA GLU A 435 12.10 -9.39 31.82
C GLU A 435 11.64 -10.84 32.00
N LEU A 436 11.92 -11.45 33.16
CA LEU A 436 11.36 -12.74 33.53
C LEU A 436 9.83 -12.71 33.56
N THR A 437 9.24 -11.69 34.20
CA THR A 437 7.78 -11.52 34.23
C THR A 437 7.19 -11.45 32.83
N GLN A 438 7.84 -10.74 31.91
CA GLN A 438 7.43 -10.70 30.51
C GLN A 438 7.55 -12.07 29.84
N LYS A 439 8.65 -12.78 30.07
CA LYS A 439 8.86 -14.11 29.52
C LYS A 439 7.76 -15.06 29.99
N ILE A 440 7.35 -14.97 31.25
CA ILE A 440 6.21 -15.71 31.81
C ILE A 440 4.91 -15.35 31.09
N ILE A 441 4.62 -14.05 30.90
CA ILE A 441 3.43 -13.60 30.15
C ILE A 441 3.43 -14.15 28.72
N ASP A 442 4.57 -14.14 28.04
CA ASP A 442 4.71 -14.61 26.67
C ASP A 442 4.44 -16.13 26.61
N VAL A 443 5.16 -16.95 27.39
CA VAL A 443 4.98 -18.41 27.38
C VAL A 443 3.58 -18.82 27.81
N LEU A 444 2.93 -18.07 28.72
CA LEU A 444 1.53 -18.30 29.06
C LEU A 444 0.60 -17.89 27.93
N THR A 445 0.74 -16.68 27.37
CA THR A 445 -0.13 -16.18 26.29
C THR A 445 -0.17 -17.12 25.09
N PHE A 446 0.93 -17.80 24.81
CA PHE A 446 1.06 -18.79 23.72
C PHE A 446 0.96 -20.25 24.18
N LYS A 447 0.57 -20.50 25.45
CA LYS A 447 0.46 -21.83 26.08
C LYS A 447 1.65 -22.75 25.84
N GLU A 448 2.85 -22.16 25.83
CA GLU A 448 4.10 -22.91 25.70
C GLU A 448 4.47 -23.65 26.99
N MET A 449 3.91 -23.18 28.11
CA MET A 449 4.12 -23.76 29.42
C MET A 449 2.76 -24.00 30.10
N PRO A 450 2.57 -25.19 30.73
CA PRO A 450 3.50 -26.31 30.84
C PRO A 450 3.72 -27.08 29.52
N PRO A 451 4.88 -27.76 29.32
CA PRO A 451 5.13 -28.63 28.17
C PRO A 451 4.06 -29.73 28.00
N GLU A 452 3.85 -30.24 26.79
CA GLU A 452 2.77 -31.22 26.50
C GLU A 452 2.84 -32.51 27.32
N ASP A 453 4.03 -32.95 27.67
CA ASP A 453 4.32 -34.11 28.50
C ASP A 453 4.06 -33.86 30.00
N GLU A 454 3.78 -32.60 30.38
CA GLU A 454 3.52 -32.17 31.74
C GLU A 454 2.04 -31.83 31.99
N LYS A 455 1.68 -31.72 33.27
CA LYS A 455 0.32 -31.41 33.68
C LYS A 455 -0.09 -30.00 33.24
N GLN A 456 -0.96 -29.94 32.23
CA GLN A 456 -1.48 -28.69 31.65
C GLN A 456 -2.27 -27.82 32.63
N LEU A 457 -2.31 -26.51 32.34
CA LEU A 457 -3.15 -25.54 33.02
C LEU A 457 -4.59 -25.65 32.53
N THR A 458 -5.53 -25.57 33.46
CA THR A 458 -6.94 -25.35 33.14
C THR A 458 -7.16 -23.94 32.59
N PRO A 459 -8.22 -23.68 31.81
CA PRO A 459 -8.53 -22.33 31.30
C PRO A 459 -8.62 -21.27 32.41
N GLN A 460 -9.10 -21.64 33.60
CA GLN A 460 -9.19 -20.74 34.75
C GLN A 460 -7.81 -20.44 35.36
N GLU A 461 -6.98 -21.46 35.60
CA GLU A 461 -5.61 -21.27 36.10
C GLU A 461 -4.78 -20.41 35.13
N HIS A 462 -4.96 -20.64 33.83
CA HIS A 462 -4.31 -19.86 32.76
C HIS A 462 -4.71 -18.38 32.79
N LEU A 463 -6.00 -18.10 32.92
CA LEU A 463 -6.51 -16.73 33.06
C LEU A 463 -6.00 -16.06 34.34
N MET A 464 -5.93 -16.79 35.45
CA MET A 464 -5.44 -16.27 36.73
C MET A 464 -3.96 -15.87 36.66
N LEU A 465 -3.11 -16.78 36.16
CA LEU A 465 -1.68 -16.52 35.96
C LEU A 465 -1.45 -15.35 35.00
N SER A 466 -2.13 -15.38 33.84
CA SER A 466 -2.01 -14.33 32.82
C SER A 466 -2.45 -12.97 33.37
N SER A 467 -3.54 -12.92 34.15
CA SER A 467 -4.05 -11.69 34.77
C SER A 467 -3.08 -11.13 35.81
N LEU A 468 -2.55 -11.98 36.70
CA LEU A 468 -1.60 -11.57 37.74
C LEU A 468 -0.33 -10.95 37.16
N PHE A 469 0.36 -11.67 36.27
CA PHE A 469 1.64 -11.21 35.73
C PHE A 469 1.47 -9.99 34.81
N ARG A 470 0.37 -9.91 34.04
CA ARG A 470 0.01 -8.69 33.31
C ARG A 470 -0.26 -7.52 34.26
N GLY A 471 -0.90 -7.77 35.41
CA GLY A 471 -1.09 -6.76 36.45
C GLY A 471 0.22 -6.26 37.06
N TYR A 472 1.21 -7.14 37.24
CA TYR A 472 2.57 -6.76 37.67
C TYR A 472 3.28 -5.95 36.61
N LEU A 473 3.20 -6.38 35.36
CA LEU A 473 3.74 -5.65 34.22
C LEU A 473 3.12 -4.24 34.12
N ASP A 474 1.81 -4.12 34.21
CA ASP A 474 1.09 -2.85 34.20
C ASP A 474 1.50 -1.96 35.38
N HIS A 475 1.66 -2.54 36.56
CA HIS A 475 2.13 -1.83 37.75
C HIS A 475 3.57 -1.34 37.57
N TYR A 476 4.46 -2.20 37.08
CA TYR A 476 5.84 -1.85 36.76
C TYR A 476 5.89 -0.71 35.77
N ILE A 477 5.15 -0.77 34.66
CA ILE A 477 5.20 0.27 33.63
C ILE A 477 4.64 1.60 34.16
N LYS A 478 3.58 1.56 34.96
CA LYS A 478 3.05 2.75 35.66
C LYS A 478 4.06 3.34 36.66
N ALA A 479 4.85 2.51 37.31
CA ALA A 479 5.81 2.92 38.35
C ALA A 479 7.19 3.31 37.78
N SER A 480 7.66 2.64 36.72
CA SER A 480 8.94 2.87 36.07
C SER A 480 8.92 4.20 35.34
N GLY A 481 7.87 4.44 34.53
CA GLY A 481 7.68 5.66 33.74
C GLY A 481 8.83 5.97 32.77
N THR A 482 9.73 5.00 32.54
CA THR A 482 10.95 5.18 31.74
C THR A 482 10.73 4.72 30.32
N LEU A 483 10.92 5.62 29.36
CA LEU A 483 11.01 5.28 27.94
C LEU A 483 12.46 4.92 27.59
N LYS A 484 12.66 3.87 26.79
CA LYS A 484 13.98 3.60 26.18
C LYS A 484 14.39 4.80 25.32
N PRO A 485 15.59 5.38 25.54
CA PRO A 485 16.07 6.48 24.72
C PRO A 485 16.17 6.05 23.26
N THR A 486 15.84 6.96 22.34
CA THR A 486 16.29 6.84 20.96
C THR A 486 17.80 7.06 20.94
N VAL A 487 18.54 6.21 20.24
CA VAL A 487 19.99 6.36 20.08
C VAL A 487 20.25 7.42 19.00
N MET A 488 21.22 8.30 19.21
CA MET A 488 21.68 9.21 18.17
C MET A 488 22.17 8.40 16.98
N ARG A 489 21.63 8.67 15.79
CA ARG A 489 21.94 7.88 14.59
C ARG A 489 22.22 8.75 13.40
N ARG A 490 23.09 8.31 12.50
CA ARG A 490 23.16 8.94 11.19
C ARG A 490 21.98 8.53 10.31
N MET A 491 21.78 9.26 9.22
CA MET A 491 20.97 8.83 8.10
C MET A 491 21.62 7.59 7.47
N ASN A 492 20.80 6.62 7.10
CA ASN A 492 21.23 5.57 6.19
C ASN A 492 21.34 6.13 4.75
N ARG A 493 21.89 5.36 3.81
CA ARG A 493 22.09 5.86 2.43
C ARG A 493 20.79 6.27 1.72
N TYR A 494 19.69 5.57 1.96
CA TYR A 494 18.39 5.90 1.37
C TYR A 494 17.89 7.26 1.90
N GLU A 495 17.96 7.46 3.21
CA GLU A 495 17.59 8.71 3.89
C GLU A 495 18.51 9.88 3.51
N TYR A 496 19.82 9.67 3.39
CA TYR A 496 20.77 10.70 2.98
C TYR A 496 20.50 11.16 1.55
N ASN A 497 20.31 10.21 0.62
CA ASN A 497 19.96 10.53 -0.76
C ASN A 497 18.69 11.38 -0.84
N ASN A 498 17.60 10.96 -0.18
CA ASN A 498 16.34 11.70 -0.20
C ASN A 498 16.48 13.07 0.46
N SER A 499 17.21 13.15 1.58
CA SER A 499 17.45 14.39 2.31
C SER A 499 18.25 15.40 1.48
N VAL A 500 19.30 14.96 0.78
CA VAL A 500 20.07 15.83 -0.12
C VAL A 500 19.25 16.23 -1.34
N ARG A 501 18.53 15.29 -1.96
CA ARG A 501 17.63 15.58 -3.07
C ARG A 501 16.60 16.64 -2.69
N ASP A 502 15.95 16.50 -1.54
CA ASP A 502 14.91 17.41 -1.09
C ASP A 502 15.48 18.75 -0.60
N LEU A 503 16.69 18.77 -0.02
CA LEU A 503 17.38 20.01 0.39
C LEU A 503 17.82 20.83 -0.82
N LEU A 504 18.41 20.18 -1.82
CA LEU A 504 18.96 20.83 -3.02
C LEU A 504 17.95 20.91 -4.17
N GLN A 505 16.73 20.39 -3.99
CA GLN A 505 15.68 20.34 -5.01
C GLN A 505 16.15 19.67 -6.32
N LEU A 506 16.83 18.52 -6.17
CA LEU A 506 17.34 17.76 -7.31
C LEU A 506 16.21 17.02 -8.03
N ASN A 507 16.29 16.94 -9.35
CA ASN A 507 15.30 16.30 -10.22
C ASN A 507 15.31 14.77 -10.17
N GLY A 508 16.28 14.16 -9.49
CA GLY A 508 16.34 12.72 -9.27
C GLY A 508 17.31 12.33 -8.16
N ASP A 509 17.71 11.06 -8.14
CA ASP A 509 18.59 10.52 -7.10
C ASP A 509 20.04 11.00 -7.25
N VAL A 510 20.69 11.17 -6.11
CA VAL A 510 22.08 11.66 -6.01
C VAL A 510 23.07 10.65 -6.56
N TYR A 511 22.78 9.36 -6.36
CA TYR A 511 23.60 8.23 -6.76
C TYR A 511 22.71 6.98 -6.95
N PRO A 512 23.23 5.89 -7.53
CA PRO A 512 22.46 4.66 -7.68
C PRO A 512 21.98 4.10 -6.34
N LEU A 513 20.67 3.89 -6.24
CA LEU A 513 20.02 3.27 -5.08
C LEU A 513 19.35 1.94 -5.46
N PRO A 514 20.02 0.81 -5.23
CA PRO A 514 19.44 -0.51 -5.42
C PRO A 514 18.20 -0.80 -4.58
N GLU A 515 18.08 -0.16 -3.41
CA GLU A 515 16.90 -0.25 -2.53
C GLU A 515 15.64 0.34 -3.15
N LYS A 516 15.78 1.24 -4.15
CA LYS A 516 14.66 1.77 -4.92
C LYS A 516 14.33 0.82 -6.07
N VAL A 517 13.60 -0.23 -5.72
CA VAL A 517 13.27 -1.34 -6.63
C VAL A 517 12.22 -0.92 -7.68
N ILE A 518 11.23 -0.12 -7.30
CA ILE A 518 10.19 0.36 -8.22
C ILE A 518 10.63 1.66 -8.90
N ARG A 519 10.62 1.68 -10.23
CA ARG A 519 10.92 2.88 -11.04
C ARG A 519 9.74 3.26 -11.92
N SER A 520 9.35 4.53 -11.82
CA SER A 520 8.19 5.10 -12.53
C SER A 520 8.23 6.62 -12.51
N SER A 521 7.61 7.29 -13.49
CA SER A 521 7.56 8.76 -13.54
C SER A 521 6.48 9.39 -12.64
N SER A 522 5.25 8.83 -12.52
CA SER A 522 4.23 9.26 -11.55
C SER A 522 2.97 8.37 -11.57
N TYR A 523 2.84 7.43 -10.62
CA TYR A 523 1.59 6.67 -10.40
C TYR A 523 1.06 6.75 -8.97
N PHE A 524 1.94 7.11 -8.05
CA PHE A 524 1.69 7.06 -6.62
C PHE A 524 1.11 8.39 -6.16
N LYS A 525 -0.22 8.50 -6.13
CA LYS A 525 -0.97 9.73 -5.75
C LYS A 525 -1.91 9.45 -4.55
N PRO A 526 -1.41 9.34 -3.30
CA PRO A 526 -2.22 8.91 -2.17
C PRO A 526 -3.42 9.81 -1.85
N SER A 527 -3.30 11.11 -2.12
CA SER A 527 -4.38 12.08 -1.95
C SER A 527 -5.65 11.78 -2.78
N SER A 528 -5.55 10.96 -3.83
CA SER A 528 -6.72 10.51 -4.60
C SER A 528 -7.63 9.59 -3.77
N GLY A 529 -7.06 8.82 -2.84
CA GLY A 529 -7.75 7.73 -2.13
C GLY A 529 -8.02 6.49 -3.00
N SER A 530 -7.51 6.45 -4.23
CA SER A 530 -7.72 5.38 -5.21
C SER A 530 -6.39 4.99 -5.85
N PHE A 531 -6.02 3.71 -5.77
CA PHE A 531 -4.77 3.23 -6.35
C PHE A 531 -5.02 2.74 -7.79
N PRO A 532 -4.16 3.06 -8.77
CA PRO A 532 -4.46 2.75 -10.17
C PRO A 532 -4.69 1.24 -10.39
N LYS A 533 -5.65 0.89 -11.25
CA LYS A 533 -5.90 -0.51 -11.64
C LYS A 533 -4.78 -1.10 -12.50
N SER A 534 -4.03 -0.27 -13.21
CA SER A 534 -2.90 -0.72 -14.03
C SER A 534 -1.77 0.30 -13.97
N ILE A 535 -0.53 -0.17 -13.84
CA ILE A 535 0.65 0.65 -13.58
C ILE A 535 1.81 0.15 -14.44
N ARG A 536 2.40 1.05 -15.22
CA ARG A 536 3.63 0.76 -15.98
C ARG A 536 4.85 1.15 -15.17
N ILE A 537 5.62 0.17 -14.71
CA ILE A 537 6.82 0.37 -13.88
C ILE A 537 7.97 -0.50 -14.38
N SER A 538 9.20 -0.08 -14.12
CA SER A 538 10.37 -0.94 -14.31
C SER A 538 10.97 -1.38 -12.98
N ASN A 539 11.59 -2.55 -13.00
CA ASN A 539 12.40 -3.09 -11.93
C ASN A 539 13.66 -3.70 -12.54
N ARG A 540 14.82 -3.08 -12.29
CA ARG A 540 16.10 -3.48 -12.86
C ARG A 540 17.12 -3.76 -11.76
N ALA A 541 17.96 -4.77 -12.01
CA ALA A 541 19.02 -5.20 -11.11
C ALA A 541 20.11 -4.14 -10.89
N LEU A 542 20.83 -4.31 -9.78
CA LEU A 542 22.07 -3.64 -9.41
C LEU A 542 23.05 -3.51 -10.60
N GLY A 543 23.44 -2.28 -10.95
CA GLY A 543 24.53 -2.01 -11.92
C GLY A 543 24.12 -1.19 -13.16
N LYS A 544 22.92 -1.39 -13.72
CA LYS A 544 22.46 -0.62 -14.90
C LYS A 544 21.82 0.72 -14.57
N ASN A 545 21.67 1.04 -13.28
CA ASN A 545 21.02 2.28 -12.81
C ASN A 545 21.74 3.54 -13.29
N GLN A 546 23.07 3.50 -13.34
CA GLN A 546 23.89 4.64 -13.81
C GLN A 546 23.68 4.95 -15.29
N ILE A 547 23.28 3.94 -16.08
CA ILE A 547 23.16 4.05 -17.54
C ILE A 547 21.75 4.54 -17.94
N GLU A 548 20.74 4.28 -17.10
CA GLU A 548 19.33 4.49 -17.46
C GLU A 548 18.67 5.70 -16.79
N GLN A 549 19.21 6.17 -15.67
CA GLN A 549 18.72 7.36 -14.99
C GLN A 549 19.72 8.48 -15.19
N HIS A 550 19.22 9.69 -15.46
CA HIS A 550 20.02 10.90 -15.29
C HIS A 550 20.32 11.05 -13.79
N ILE A 551 21.53 10.66 -13.41
CA ILE A 551 22.10 10.84 -12.06
C ILE A 551 23.41 11.63 -12.20
N LEU A 552 23.94 12.10 -11.09
CA LEU A 552 25.16 12.91 -11.08
C LEU A 552 26.40 12.05 -11.41
N THR A 553 27.16 12.45 -12.43
CA THR A 553 28.36 11.72 -12.86
C THR A 553 29.46 11.83 -11.80
N GLY A 554 30.15 10.71 -11.51
CA GLY A 554 31.24 10.67 -10.53
C GLY A 554 30.78 10.68 -9.07
N VAL A 555 29.48 10.57 -8.81
CA VAL A 555 28.92 10.52 -7.45
C VAL A 555 28.63 9.07 -7.06
N SER A 556 29.36 8.56 -6.07
CA SER A 556 29.23 7.19 -5.57
C SER A 556 28.65 7.17 -4.16
N PRO A 557 27.75 6.20 -3.84
CA PRO A 557 27.23 6.06 -2.48
C PRO A 557 28.33 5.63 -1.50
N PHE A 558 28.13 5.91 -0.22
CA PHE A 558 28.86 5.23 0.84
C PHE A 558 28.36 3.77 1.01
N ALA A 559 29.06 2.99 1.83
CA ALA A 559 28.77 1.57 2.06
C ALA A 559 27.29 1.33 2.42
N ILE A 560 26.74 0.21 1.93
CA ILE A 560 25.36 -0.19 2.24
C ILE A 560 25.18 -0.43 3.74
N ASP A 561 24.10 0.12 4.28
CA ASP A 561 23.68 -0.13 5.66
C ASP A 561 22.95 -1.46 5.73
N LEU A 562 23.51 -2.41 6.48
CA LEU A 562 22.89 -3.71 6.68
C LEU A 562 21.65 -3.57 7.57
N GLN A 563 20.64 -4.38 7.27
CA GLN A 563 19.48 -4.53 8.15
C GLN A 563 19.92 -5.21 9.45
N SER A 564 19.54 -4.68 10.61
CA SER A 564 19.73 -5.38 11.89
C SER A 564 18.98 -6.73 11.84
N GLU A 565 19.51 -7.77 12.49
CA GLU A 565 19.04 -9.16 12.40
C GLU A 565 17.50 -9.32 12.49
N HIS A 566 16.85 -8.50 13.32
CA HIS A 566 15.39 -8.47 13.53
C HIS A 566 14.79 -7.05 13.47
N GLY A 567 15.33 -6.16 12.63
CA GLY A 567 14.88 -4.78 12.59
C GLY A 567 15.11 -4.10 11.26
N PHE A 568 15.47 -2.82 11.28
CA PHE A 568 15.54 -1.98 10.10
C PHE A 568 16.92 -1.33 10.02
N ASN A 569 17.37 -0.98 8.82
CA ASN A 569 18.63 -0.30 8.58
C ASN A 569 18.64 1.17 9.05
N ASN A 570 17.59 1.63 9.74
CA ASN A 570 17.53 2.93 10.41
C ASN A 570 17.71 2.81 11.94
N ARG A 571 18.19 1.66 12.41
CA ARG A 571 18.47 1.38 13.83
C ARG A 571 19.66 2.18 14.35
N GLY A 572 19.45 2.95 15.42
CA GLY A 572 20.48 3.85 15.92
C GLY A 572 21.68 3.17 16.59
N ASP A 573 21.47 1.98 17.16
CA ASP A 573 22.52 1.13 17.73
C ASP A 573 23.43 0.47 16.69
N GLU A 574 23.01 0.41 15.42
CA GLU A 574 23.81 -0.15 14.32
C GLU A 574 24.51 0.94 13.48
N LEU A 575 23.96 2.16 13.48
CA LEU A 575 24.42 3.25 12.61
C LEU A 575 25.47 4.15 13.29
N SER A 576 26.66 3.59 13.50
CA SER A 576 27.84 4.34 13.96
C SER A 576 28.53 5.11 12.82
N VAL A 577 29.41 6.05 13.19
CA VAL A 577 30.24 6.83 12.25
C VAL A 577 31.70 6.69 12.63
N SER A 578 32.48 6.11 11.70
CA SER A 578 33.94 6.10 11.81
C SER A 578 34.56 7.39 11.24
N PRO A 579 35.79 7.76 11.61
CA PRO A 579 36.50 8.87 10.99
C PRO A 579 36.56 8.79 9.45
N ILE A 580 36.75 7.58 8.90
CA ILE A 580 36.76 7.30 7.46
C ILE A 580 35.41 7.67 6.82
N MET A 581 34.31 7.44 7.53
CA MET A 581 32.97 7.77 7.04
C MET A 581 32.73 9.28 7.00
N VAL A 582 33.28 10.05 7.94
CA VAL A 582 33.21 11.53 7.89
C VAL A 582 33.96 12.07 6.67
N GLU A 583 35.14 11.51 6.36
CA GLU A 583 35.87 11.84 5.14
C GLU A 583 35.07 11.46 3.88
N ALA A 584 34.39 10.30 3.89
CA ALA A 584 33.52 9.88 2.80
C ALA A 584 32.36 10.86 2.58
N PHE A 585 31.71 11.37 3.63
CA PHE A 585 30.67 12.40 3.51
C PHE A 585 31.21 13.71 2.92
N LEU A 586 32.44 14.11 3.25
CA LEU A 586 33.07 15.29 2.64
C LEU A 586 33.37 15.09 1.16
N LYS A 587 33.96 13.94 0.80
CA LYS A 587 34.21 13.59 -0.61
C LYS A 587 32.91 13.52 -1.41
N LEU A 588 31.88 12.92 -0.81
CA LEU A 588 30.54 12.82 -1.41
C LEU A 588 29.90 14.21 -1.58
N GLY A 589 29.94 15.07 -0.56
CA GLY A 589 29.40 16.42 -0.68
C GLY A 589 30.06 17.22 -1.80
N ARG A 590 31.39 17.09 -1.93
CA ARG A 590 32.16 17.71 -3.02
C ARG A 590 31.79 17.14 -4.38
N SER A 591 31.64 15.83 -4.53
CA SER A 591 31.31 15.24 -5.83
C SER A 591 29.91 15.63 -6.29
N ILE A 592 28.96 15.78 -5.36
CA ILE A 592 27.57 16.18 -5.67
C ILE A 592 27.52 17.57 -6.31
N VAL A 593 28.08 18.59 -5.63
CA VAL A 593 27.95 19.98 -6.09
C VAL A 593 28.85 20.33 -7.28
N ASN A 594 29.88 19.50 -7.54
CA ASN A 594 30.81 19.67 -8.65
C ASN A 594 30.55 18.69 -9.81
N ALA A 595 29.47 17.90 -9.74
CA ALA A 595 29.07 17.06 -10.85
C ALA A 595 28.72 17.94 -12.07
N PRO A 596 29.14 17.57 -13.29
CA PRO A 596 28.89 18.37 -14.50
C PRO A 596 27.41 18.69 -14.73
N GLU A 597 26.52 17.78 -14.31
CA GLU A 597 25.08 17.90 -14.50
C GLU A 597 24.40 18.74 -13.40
N PHE A 598 25.08 19.04 -12.29
CA PHE A 598 24.47 19.60 -11.08
C PHE A 598 23.60 20.84 -11.37
N ASP A 599 24.08 21.73 -12.23
CA ASP A 599 23.42 23.01 -12.51
C ASP A 599 22.08 22.84 -13.24
N GLY A 600 22.00 21.85 -14.16
CA GLY A 600 20.74 21.47 -14.81
C GLY A 600 19.90 20.47 -14.00
N TYR A 601 20.49 19.86 -12.98
CA TYR A 601 19.86 18.84 -12.14
C TYR A 601 19.13 19.42 -10.92
N SER A 602 19.56 20.61 -10.47
CA SER A 602 19.09 21.27 -9.28
C SER A 602 18.16 22.44 -9.61
N ASN A 603 16.92 22.41 -9.12
CA ASN A 603 16.00 23.54 -9.27
C ASN A 603 16.42 24.76 -8.41
N LEU A 604 17.34 24.57 -7.47
CA LEU A 604 17.83 25.63 -6.60
C LEU A 604 18.74 26.63 -7.35
N ILE A 605 19.41 26.19 -8.43
CA ILE A 605 20.36 27.00 -9.21
C ILE A 605 19.67 28.20 -9.87
N ASN A 606 18.44 28.01 -10.33
CA ASN A 606 17.63 29.07 -10.93
C ASN A 606 16.84 29.90 -9.90
N SER A 607 17.16 29.77 -8.62
CA SER A 607 16.51 30.51 -7.54
C SER A 607 17.42 31.59 -6.98
N ILE A 608 16.82 32.53 -6.24
CA ILE A 608 17.55 33.58 -5.51
C ILE A 608 18.64 33.04 -4.59
N PHE A 609 18.64 31.74 -4.24
CA PHE A 609 19.65 31.15 -3.38
C PHE A 609 21.07 31.17 -3.97
N PHE A 610 21.21 31.03 -5.29
CA PHE A 610 22.51 31.10 -5.97
C PHE A 610 22.83 32.49 -6.53
N GLU A 611 21.91 33.43 -6.43
CA GLU A 611 22.14 34.83 -6.79
C GLU A 611 22.73 35.60 -5.60
N PRO A 612 23.71 36.49 -5.82
CA PRO A 612 24.19 37.37 -4.76
C PRO A 612 23.06 38.32 -4.32
N PRO A 613 23.00 38.72 -3.03
CA PRO A 613 22.06 39.74 -2.58
C PRO A 613 22.18 41.03 -3.40
N ASN A 614 21.06 41.65 -3.76
CA ASN A 614 21.02 42.88 -4.58
C ASN A 614 21.69 44.08 -3.87
N SER A 615 23.01 44.23 -4.04
CA SER A 615 23.80 45.36 -3.56
C SER A 615 25.19 45.39 -4.20
N GLU A 616 25.76 46.58 -4.39
CA GLU A 616 27.18 46.75 -4.78
C GLU A 616 28.16 46.26 -3.71
N LEU A 617 27.74 46.25 -2.43
CA LEU A 617 28.52 45.76 -1.30
C LEU A 617 27.69 44.80 -0.46
N ILE A 618 28.00 43.51 -0.54
CA ILE A 618 27.31 42.47 0.22
C ILE A 618 27.70 42.60 1.70
N THR A 619 26.71 42.90 2.56
CA THR A 619 26.90 42.96 4.01
C THR A 619 26.77 41.59 4.65
N ARG A 620 27.39 41.41 5.82
CA ARG A 620 27.27 40.18 6.62
C ARG A 620 25.81 39.84 6.96
N ALA A 621 25.01 40.83 7.35
CA ALA A 621 23.60 40.62 7.71
C ALA A 621 22.77 40.10 6.51
N GLN A 622 23.10 40.51 5.28
CA GLN A 622 22.45 39.98 4.08
C GLN A 622 22.85 38.53 3.84
N LEU A 623 24.11 38.14 4.03
CA LEU A 623 24.54 36.74 3.93
C LEU A 623 23.88 35.84 4.99
N GLU A 624 23.75 36.33 6.22
CA GLU A 624 23.03 35.63 7.29
C GLU A 624 21.57 35.37 6.92
N LEU A 625 20.87 36.38 6.41
CA LEU A 625 19.49 36.24 5.95
C LEU A 625 19.39 35.25 4.78
N HIS A 626 20.33 35.30 3.85
CA HIS A 626 20.41 34.43 2.65
C HIS A 626 20.54 32.95 3.02
N LEU A 627 21.39 32.63 3.99
CA LEU A 627 21.66 31.25 4.42
C LEU A 627 20.64 30.71 5.43
N SER A 628 19.88 31.59 6.10
CA SER A 628 19.04 31.22 7.24
C SER A 628 18.09 30.04 6.97
N LYS A 629 17.18 30.18 6.01
CA LYS A 629 16.19 29.15 5.68
C LYS A 629 16.85 27.82 5.27
N PHE A 630 17.95 27.90 4.54
CA PHE A 630 18.67 26.71 4.06
C PHE A 630 19.34 25.96 5.22
N ILE A 631 20.04 26.67 6.11
CA ILE A 631 20.69 26.08 7.29
C ILE A 631 19.65 25.50 8.26
N GLU A 632 18.54 26.22 8.50
CA GLU A 632 17.45 25.74 9.34
C GLU A 632 16.87 24.43 8.79
N LYS A 633 16.60 24.37 7.49
CA LYS A 633 16.08 23.18 6.82
C LYS A 633 17.07 22.01 6.86
N ALA A 634 18.34 22.28 6.56
CA ALA A 634 19.39 21.27 6.58
C ALA A 634 19.59 20.67 7.97
N PHE A 635 19.61 21.49 9.02
CA PHE A 635 19.87 21.02 10.39
C PHE A 635 18.60 20.69 11.19
N ARG A 636 17.43 21.01 10.64
CA ARG A 636 16.11 20.70 11.21
C ARG A 636 15.96 21.21 12.64
N LYS A 637 16.59 22.34 12.94
CA LYS A 637 16.68 22.95 14.28
C LYS A 637 16.70 24.47 14.15
N PRO A 638 16.30 25.21 15.21
CA PRO A 638 16.51 26.64 15.29
C PRO A 638 17.99 26.97 15.05
N ILE A 639 18.23 28.05 14.33
CA ILE A 639 19.59 28.49 14.00
C ILE A 639 20.18 29.15 15.24
N ILE A 640 21.32 28.61 15.71
CA ILE A 640 22.10 29.19 16.80
C ILE A 640 23.09 30.19 16.19
N PRO A 641 23.28 31.40 16.79
CA PRO A 641 24.18 32.43 16.25
C PRO A 641 25.57 31.92 15.87
N ASP A 642 26.23 31.16 16.75
CA ASP A 642 27.58 30.60 16.50
C ASP A 642 27.63 29.65 15.30
N VAL A 643 26.54 28.91 15.06
CA VAL A 643 26.44 28.00 13.91
C VAL A 643 26.29 28.81 12.64
N MET A 644 25.43 29.84 12.63
CA MET A 644 25.28 30.73 11.48
C MET A 644 26.59 31.44 11.14
N GLU A 645 27.25 32.00 12.17
CA GLU A 645 28.51 32.72 12.04
C GLU A 645 29.58 31.85 11.36
N ARG A 646 29.68 30.56 11.70
CA ARG A 646 30.65 29.66 11.09
C ARG A 646 30.48 29.56 9.57
N TYR A 647 29.25 29.41 9.08
CA TYR A 647 28.98 29.25 7.65
C TYR A 647 29.05 30.59 6.90
N VAL A 648 28.64 31.68 7.53
CA VAL A 648 28.76 33.03 6.95
C VAL A 648 30.21 33.48 6.85
N ASN A 649 31.03 33.24 7.89
CA ASN A 649 32.47 33.51 7.84
C ASN A 649 33.15 32.69 6.74
N TYR A 650 32.70 31.45 6.52
CA TYR A 650 33.23 30.62 5.44
C TYR A 650 32.87 31.19 4.06
N LEU A 651 31.60 31.58 3.85
CA LEU A 651 31.15 32.21 2.61
C LEU A 651 31.89 33.53 2.33
N ASP A 652 31.95 34.42 3.32
CA ASP A 652 32.64 35.70 3.22
C ASP A 652 34.15 35.53 2.92
N GLY A 653 34.79 34.53 3.53
CA GLY A 653 36.18 34.17 3.25
C GLY A 653 36.41 33.72 1.81
N GLU A 654 35.54 32.87 1.26
CA GLU A 654 35.65 32.41 -0.13
C GLU A 654 35.47 33.56 -1.14
N LEU A 655 34.52 34.47 -0.87
CA LEU A 655 34.32 35.68 -1.67
C LEU A 655 35.53 36.61 -1.64
N LYS A 656 36.13 36.84 -0.46
CA LYS A 656 37.36 37.64 -0.29
C LYS A 656 38.57 37.02 -1.00
N ASN A 657 38.59 35.70 -1.16
CA ASN A 657 39.61 34.98 -1.92
C ASN A 657 39.37 34.99 -3.44
N GLY A 658 38.40 35.77 -3.93
CA GLY A 658 38.14 35.98 -5.35
C GLY A 658 37.30 34.89 -6.03
N GLN A 659 36.65 34.00 -5.26
CA GLN A 659 35.72 33.02 -5.83
C GLN A 659 34.40 33.70 -6.23
N SER A 660 33.74 33.16 -7.26
CA SER A 660 32.38 33.60 -7.60
C SER A 660 31.41 33.24 -6.47
N PHE A 661 30.29 33.98 -6.39
CA PHE A 661 29.26 33.70 -5.39
C PHE A 661 28.72 32.28 -5.51
N GLU A 662 28.44 31.82 -6.72
CA GLU A 662 27.96 30.46 -6.99
C GLU A 662 28.95 29.38 -6.52
N GLN A 663 30.24 29.52 -6.83
CA GLN A 663 31.27 28.56 -6.40
C GLN A 663 31.44 28.57 -4.88
N SER A 664 31.36 29.74 -4.26
CA SER A 664 31.40 29.88 -2.80
C SER A 664 30.18 29.20 -2.15
N MET A 665 28.99 29.34 -2.75
CA MET A 665 27.78 28.65 -2.31
C MET A 665 27.88 27.14 -2.44
N LYS A 666 28.42 26.60 -3.55
CA LYS A 666 28.69 25.16 -3.72
C LYS A 666 29.60 24.62 -2.59
N LYS A 667 30.62 25.37 -2.20
CA LYS A 667 31.49 25.02 -1.05
C LYS A 667 30.75 25.07 0.29
N VAL A 668 29.91 26.07 0.52
CA VAL A 668 29.07 26.16 1.73
C VAL A 668 28.10 24.99 1.81
N ILE A 669 27.43 24.64 0.70
CA ILE A 669 26.53 23.48 0.62
C ILE A 669 27.28 22.20 0.99
N THR A 670 28.48 21.99 0.42
CA THR A 670 29.35 20.86 0.76
C THR A 670 29.59 20.80 2.26
N ALA A 671 29.98 21.92 2.88
CA ALA A 671 30.23 21.98 4.32
C ALA A 671 28.97 21.70 5.17
N ILE A 672 27.78 22.01 4.66
CA ILE A 672 26.50 21.74 5.31
C ILE A 672 26.14 20.26 5.22
N ILE A 673 26.11 19.66 4.02
CA ILE A 673 25.67 18.27 3.82
C ILE A 673 26.68 17.24 4.35
N SER A 674 27.94 17.64 4.52
CA SER A 674 28.98 16.83 5.17
C SER A 674 29.08 17.08 6.67
N SER A 675 28.21 17.90 7.26
CA SER A 675 28.22 18.21 8.70
C SER A 675 27.50 17.12 9.51
N PRO A 676 28.02 16.73 10.70
CA PRO A 676 27.28 15.91 11.63
C PRO A 676 25.89 16.48 11.97
N ARG A 677 25.71 17.81 11.92
CA ARG A 677 24.40 18.44 12.14
C ARG A 677 23.39 18.12 11.05
N PHE A 678 23.85 17.80 9.84
CA PHE A 678 23.00 17.39 8.73
C PHE A 678 22.76 15.89 8.77
N PHE A 679 23.81 15.06 8.73
CA PHE A 679 23.62 13.62 8.57
C PHE A 679 23.23 12.88 9.85
N TYR A 680 23.36 13.47 11.05
CA TYR A 680 22.78 12.88 12.26
C TYR A 680 21.34 13.32 12.53
N ILE A 681 20.56 12.36 13.00
CA ILE A 681 19.26 12.54 13.62
C ILE A 681 19.47 12.37 15.13
N SER A 682 19.31 13.47 15.85
CA SER A 682 19.58 13.53 17.29
C SER A 682 18.53 14.36 18.00
N GLU A 683 18.09 13.85 19.14
CA GLU A 683 17.21 14.54 20.07
C GLU A 683 18.06 15.20 21.15
N GLN A 684 17.81 16.47 21.43
CA GLN A 684 18.60 17.22 22.41
C GLN A 684 18.37 16.67 23.81
N LYS A 685 19.47 16.46 24.55
CA LYS A 685 19.43 16.23 26.00
C LYS A 685 18.89 17.49 26.67
N ASN A 686 17.87 17.35 27.52
CA ASN A 686 17.43 18.41 28.44
C ASN A 686 17.33 17.75 29.83
N GLY A 687 18.04 18.32 30.80
CA GLY A 687 18.41 17.64 32.05
C GLY A 687 17.29 17.13 32.96
N LYS A 688 17.71 16.33 33.96
CA LYS A 688 17.03 15.75 35.15
C LYS A 688 15.73 14.93 34.97
N LEU A 689 14.90 15.17 33.95
CA LEU A 689 13.64 14.43 33.79
C LEU A 689 13.87 13.03 33.20
N LYS A 690 13.19 12.02 33.76
CA LYS A 690 13.21 10.63 33.28
C LYS A 690 12.56 10.47 31.90
N SER A 691 11.57 11.31 31.56
CA SER A 691 10.94 11.42 30.25
C SER A 691 10.35 12.82 30.05
N GLN A 692 10.34 13.31 28.81
CA GLN A 692 9.80 14.62 28.44
C GLN A 692 9.21 14.61 27.01
N PRO A 693 8.26 15.50 26.69
CA PRO A 693 7.79 15.69 25.32
C PRO A 693 8.92 16.10 24.38
N LEU A 694 8.80 15.70 23.11
CA LEU A 694 9.65 16.23 22.05
C LEU A 694 9.43 17.72 21.85
N SER A 695 10.48 18.43 21.44
CA SER A 695 10.32 19.79 20.89
C SER A 695 9.59 19.75 19.55
N ALA A 696 9.04 20.89 19.15
CA ALA A 696 8.33 21.04 17.88
C ALA A 696 9.18 20.62 16.65
N TYR A 697 10.48 20.94 16.63
CA TYR A 697 11.40 20.54 15.55
C TYR A 697 11.73 19.05 15.56
N GLU A 698 11.89 18.45 16.74
CA GLU A 698 12.14 17.01 16.86
C GLU A 698 10.90 16.21 16.42
N LEU A 699 9.71 16.70 16.76
CA LEU A 699 8.46 16.11 16.33
C LEU A 699 8.27 16.19 14.81
N ALA A 700 8.53 17.35 14.21
CA ALA A 700 8.57 17.53 12.76
C ALA A 700 9.58 16.58 12.10
N THR A 701 10.76 16.42 12.69
CA THR A 701 11.80 15.51 12.20
C THR A 701 11.35 14.05 12.28
N ARG A 702 10.81 13.58 13.42
CA ARG A 702 10.31 12.20 13.54
C ARG A 702 9.21 11.91 12.51
N LEU A 703 8.28 12.86 12.33
CA LEU A 703 7.24 12.74 11.31
C LEU A 703 7.84 12.64 9.89
N SER A 704 8.73 13.56 9.50
CA SER A 704 9.28 13.56 8.14
C SER A 704 10.08 12.29 7.84
N PHE A 705 10.87 11.79 8.79
CA PHE A 705 11.64 10.56 8.59
C PHE A 705 10.76 9.31 8.59
N PHE A 706 9.72 9.28 9.41
CA PHE A 706 8.78 8.16 9.40
C PHE A 706 8.02 8.06 8.07
N PHE A 707 7.46 9.17 7.58
CA PHE A 707 6.64 9.17 6.37
C PHE A 707 7.45 9.22 5.08
N TRP A 708 8.49 10.04 5.03
CA TRP A 708 9.18 10.39 3.78
C TRP A 708 10.63 9.90 3.70
N SER A 709 11.16 9.33 4.79
CA SER A 709 12.58 8.98 4.91
C SER A 709 13.49 10.15 4.46
N SER A 710 13.11 11.38 4.84
CA SER A 710 13.73 12.62 4.38
C SER A 710 13.51 13.74 5.41
N ILE A 711 14.15 14.88 5.18
CA ILE A 711 14.01 16.08 6.01
C ILE A 711 12.59 16.69 5.91
N PRO A 712 12.14 17.42 6.95
CA PRO A 712 10.91 18.21 6.90
C PRO A 712 10.91 19.20 5.74
N ASP A 713 9.73 19.41 5.14
CA ASP A 713 9.53 20.48 4.17
C ASP A 713 9.26 21.83 4.87
N ASP A 714 9.14 22.89 4.07
CA ASP A 714 9.05 24.25 4.59
C ASP A 714 7.75 24.48 5.39
N GLU A 715 6.66 23.82 4.99
CA GLU A 715 5.39 23.86 5.72
C GLU A 715 5.53 23.22 7.11
N LEU A 716 6.11 22.01 7.18
CA LEU A 716 6.30 21.31 8.46
C LEU A 716 7.30 22.04 9.37
N LEU A 717 8.34 22.65 8.80
CA LEU A 717 9.27 23.51 9.55
C LEU A 717 8.61 24.79 10.03
N SER A 718 7.68 25.37 9.27
CA SER A 718 6.97 26.58 9.66
C SER A 718 6.14 26.36 10.93
N VAL A 719 5.33 25.29 10.94
CA VAL A 719 4.52 24.93 12.11
C VAL A 719 5.36 24.41 13.29
N ALA A 720 6.59 23.94 13.02
CA ALA A 720 7.55 23.62 14.07
C ALA A 720 8.15 24.89 14.70
N ARG A 721 8.48 25.88 13.86
CA ARG A 721 9.10 27.16 14.26
C ARG A 721 8.18 27.97 15.18
N ASP A 722 6.91 28.10 14.81
CA ASP A 722 5.91 28.81 15.63
C ASP A 722 5.32 27.95 16.76
N ARG A 723 5.72 26.67 16.83
CA ARG A 723 5.28 25.65 17.79
C ARG A 723 3.81 25.26 17.66
N SER A 724 3.11 25.68 16.60
CA SER A 724 1.72 25.31 16.34
C SER A 724 1.54 23.81 16.06
N ILE A 725 2.60 23.09 15.64
CA ILE A 725 2.58 21.62 15.50
C ILE A 725 2.24 20.89 16.82
N LEU A 726 2.38 21.56 17.98
CA LEU A 726 1.99 21.01 19.28
C LEU A 726 0.47 21.06 19.52
N ASP A 727 -0.26 21.84 18.72
CA ASP A 727 -1.73 21.81 18.72
C ASP A 727 -2.22 20.49 18.10
N PRO A 728 -3.10 19.72 18.79
CA PRO A 728 -3.55 18.43 18.28
C PRO A 728 -4.25 18.47 16.91
N LYS A 729 -4.92 19.57 16.55
CA LYS A 729 -5.59 19.70 15.24
C LYS A 729 -4.58 19.95 14.13
N VAL A 730 -3.63 20.87 14.37
CA VAL A 730 -2.52 21.13 13.43
C VAL A 730 -1.70 19.85 13.25
N TYR A 731 -1.35 19.18 14.34
CA TYR A 731 -0.65 17.89 14.30
C TYR A 731 -1.36 16.86 13.43
N ALA A 732 -2.67 16.65 13.66
CA ALA A 732 -3.46 15.70 12.89
C ALA A 732 -3.53 16.08 11.40
N SER A 733 -3.64 17.37 11.07
CA SER A 733 -3.60 17.82 9.67
C SER A 733 -2.25 17.55 9.01
N GLN A 734 -1.13 17.74 9.73
CA GLN A 734 0.20 17.46 9.21
C GLN A 734 0.41 15.96 9.02
N VAL A 735 0.01 15.12 9.98
CA VAL A 735 0.05 13.65 9.83
C VAL A 735 -0.69 13.19 8.57
N LYS A 736 -1.92 13.70 8.35
CA LYS A 736 -2.70 13.40 7.15
C LYS A 736 -1.99 13.86 5.88
N ARG A 737 -1.51 15.11 5.84
CA ARG A 737 -0.80 15.69 4.69
C ARG A 737 0.46 14.89 4.33
N LEU A 738 1.24 14.49 5.35
CA LEU A 738 2.46 13.69 5.14
C LEU A 738 2.13 12.30 4.58
N LEU A 739 1.06 11.66 5.04
CA LEU A 739 0.58 10.38 4.52
C LEU A 739 0.05 10.50 3.08
N GLU A 740 -0.68 11.58 2.78
CA GLU A 740 -1.30 11.84 1.47
C GLU A 740 -0.30 12.33 0.39
N SER A 741 0.93 12.70 0.81
CA SER A 741 1.99 13.15 -0.07
C SER A 741 2.57 12.02 -0.92
N PRO A 742 2.95 12.26 -2.20
CA PRO A 742 3.67 11.27 -3.01
C PRO A 742 4.98 10.77 -2.37
N LYS A 743 5.58 11.54 -1.45
CA LYS A 743 6.78 11.12 -0.70
C LYS A 743 6.50 9.97 0.28
N SER A 744 5.24 9.73 0.65
CA SER A 744 4.87 8.59 1.52
C SER A 744 5.11 7.22 0.88
N LYS A 745 5.38 7.18 -0.44
CA LYS A 745 5.89 6.01 -1.14
C LYS A 745 7.11 5.38 -0.46
N SER A 746 7.90 6.19 0.25
CA SER A 746 9.06 5.70 1.01
C SER A 746 8.69 4.64 2.06
N ILE A 747 7.46 4.62 2.56
CA ILE A 747 6.98 3.58 3.49
C ILE A 747 6.98 2.21 2.78
N ALA A 748 6.53 2.13 1.52
CA ALA A 748 6.56 0.89 0.77
C ALA A 748 8.01 0.53 0.37
N GLU A 749 8.75 1.48 -0.21
CA GLU A 749 10.12 1.25 -0.73
C GLU A 749 11.14 0.96 0.38
N ASN A 750 10.95 1.49 1.58
CA ASN A 750 11.91 1.38 2.67
C ASN A 750 11.40 0.49 3.81
N PHE A 751 10.21 0.75 4.38
CA PHE A 751 9.67 -0.07 5.47
C PHE A 751 9.19 -1.43 4.97
N ALA A 752 8.25 -1.48 4.02
CA ALA A 752 7.63 -2.76 3.62
C ALA A 752 8.64 -3.72 2.98
N ARG A 753 9.55 -3.22 2.15
CA ARG A 753 10.66 -4.00 1.58
C ARG A 753 11.52 -4.68 2.65
N GLN A 754 11.88 -3.95 3.71
CA GLN A 754 12.71 -4.47 4.82
C GLN A 754 11.93 -5.38 5.76
N TRP A 755 10.70 -5.01 6.12
CA TRP A 755 9.81 -5.82 6.96
C TRP A 755 9.57 -7.19 6.33
N LEU A 756 9.30 -7.24 5.03
CA LEU A 756 9.12 -8.49 4.28
C LEU A 756 10.45 -9.21 3.98
N ARG A 757 11.60 -8.60 4.28
CA ARG A 757 12.96 -9.11 3.97
C ARG A 757 13.21 -9.38 2.48
N LEU A 758 12.59 -8.60 1.60
CA LEU A 758 12.65 -8.82 0.15
C LEU A 758 14.08 -8.73 -0.42
N ASP A 759 15.02 -8.11 0.30
CA ASP A 759 16.43 -8.05 -0.09
C ASP A 759 17.09 -9.42 -0.24
N GLN A 760 16.62 -10.41 0.51
CA GLN A 760 17.12 -11.78 0.42
C GLN A 760 16.84 -12.41 -0.96
N LEU A 761 15.84 -11.90 -1.68
CA LEU A 761 15.51 -12.37 -3.03
C LEU A 761 16.61 -12.02 -4.04
N ILE A 762 17.37 -10.94 -3.82
CA ILE A 762 18.50 -10.56 -4.69
C ILE A 762 19.57 -11.65 -4.66
N THR A 763 19.85 -12.19 -3.47
CA THR A 763 20.83 -13.25 -3.23
C THR A 763 20.26 -14.66 -3.42
N ALA A 764 18.94 -14.83 -3.55
CA ALA A 764 18.34 -16.12 -3.84
C ALA A 764 18.77 -16.62 -5.23
N VAL A 765 19.35 -17.82 -5.28
CA VAL A 765 19.85 -18.44 -6.52
C VAL A 765 19.27 -19.85 -6.65
N PRO A 766 18.04 -20.01 -7.17
CA PRO A 766 17.55 -21.32 -7.57
C PRO A 766 18.54 -21.96 -8.55
N ASP A 767 18.79 -23.25 -8.42
CA ASP A 767 19.73 -23.94 -9.29
C ASP A 767 19.32 -23.78 -10.77
N PHE A 768 20.29 -23.46 -11.62
CA PHE A 768 20.01 -23.15 -13.02
C PHE A 768 19.55 -24.38 -13.80
N ASP A 769 20.20 -25.54 -13.57
CA ASP A 769 19.92 -26.75 -14.33
C ASP A 769 18.55 -27.32 -13.95
N ARG A 770 18.18 -27.22 -12.66
CA ARG A 770 16.88 -27.63 -12.14
C ARG A 770 15.75 -26.66 -12.50
N PHE A 771 15.99 -25.35 -12.38
CA PHE A 771 14.95 -24.32 -12.54
C PHE A 771 15.21 -23.43 -13.75
N GLN A 772 15.56 -24.01 -14.89
CA GLN A 772 15.88 -23.26 -16.13
C GLN A 772 14.81 -22.23 -16.53
N ILE A 773 13.54 -22.50 -16.24
CA ILE A 773 12.41 -21.62 -16.57
C ILE A 773 12.40 -20.31 -15.78
N TYR A 774 13.04 -20.28 -14.61
CA TYR A 774 13.19 -19.10 -13.76
C TYR A 774 14.17 -18.07 -14.32
N TYR A 775 14.96 -18.47 -15.32
CA TYR A 775 16.03 -17.68 -15.89
C TYR A 775 15.69 -17.18 -17.30
N SER A 776 16.28 -16.07 -17.75
CA SER A 776 16.18 -15.59 -19.13
C SER A 776 17.48 -14.95 -19.57
N ARG A 777 18.00 -15.34 -20.73
CA ARG A 777 19.15 -14.70 -21.38
C ARG A 777 18.69 -13.45 -22.10
N ILE A 778 19.21 -12.29 -21.71
CA ILE A 778 18.92 -10.99 -22.33
C ILE A 778 20.24 -10.37 -22.75
N GLY A 779 20.50 -10.39 -24.06
CA GLY A 779 21.83 -10.12 -24.60
C GLY A 779 22.86 -11.16 -24.13
N CYS A 780 23.94 -10.68 -23.49
CA CYS A 780 25.02 -11.51 -22.95
C CYS A 780 24.83 -11.88 -21.47
N GLU A 781 23.72 -11.45 -20.83
CA GLU A 781 23.50 -11.62 -19.40
C GLU A 781 22.38 -12.61 -19.09
N GLN A 782 22.50 -13.32 -17.97
CA GLN A 782 21.46 -14.20 -17.43
C GLN A 782 20.65 -13.47 -16.36
N TRP A 783 19.36 -13.30 -16.60
CA TRP A 783 18.42 -12.60 -15.72
C TRP A 783 17.54 -13.59 -14.94
N LYS A 784 17.26 -13.26 -13.69
CA LYS A 784 16.35 -14.02 -12.80
C LYS A 784 14.95 -13.41 -12.84
N PHE A 785 13.92 -14.26 -12.87
CA PHE A 785 12.53 -13.80 -12.81
C PHE A 785 12.16 -13.19 -11.44
N GLY A 786 12.83 -13.63 -10.36
CA GLY A 786 12.53 -13.21 -8.98
C GLY A 786 12.46 -11.72 -8.74
N LEU A 787 13.31 -10.91 -9.37
CA LEU A 787 13.25 -9.46 -9.20
C LEU A 787 11.85 -8.93 -9.54
N GLN A 788 11.24 -9.41 -10.62
CA GLN A 788 9.89 -9.00 -11.02
C GLN A 788 8.84 -9.37 -9.96
N THR A 789 9.00 -10.55 -9.34
CA THR A 789 8.10 -11.02 -8.28
C THR A 789 8.15 -10.15 -7.02
N MET A 790 9.26 -9.44 -6.76
CA MET A 790 9.40 -8.52 -5.63
C MET A 790 8.37 -7.38 -5.64
N ILE A 791 7.92 -6.99 -6.84
CA ILE A 791 7.02 -5.85 -7.02
C ILE A 791 5.60 -6.15 -6.56
N GLU A 792 5.16 -7.41 -6.69
CA GLU A 792 3.82 -7.84 -6.32
C GLU A 792 3.43 -7.49 -4.87
N PRO A 793 4.18 -7.91 -3.83
CA PRO A 793 3.83 -7.58 -2.45
C PRO A 793 3.97 -6.07 -2.16
N LEU A 794 4.85 -5.34 -2.86
CA LEU A 794 5.02 -3.90 -2.67
C LEU A 794 3.83 -3.11 -3.24
N LEU A 795 3.34 -3.45 -4.44
CA LEU A 795 2.15 -2.82 -5.02
C LEU A 795 0.87 -3.18 -4.25
N LEU A 796 0.76 -4.41 -3.71
CA LEU A 796 -0.31 -4.75 -2.78
C LEU A 796 -0.28 -3.84 -1.55
N PHE A 797 0.89 -3.67 -0.93
CA PHE A 797 1.07 -2.75 0.20
C PHE A 797 0.70 -1.30 -0.14
N GLU A 798 1.20 -0.77 -1.26
CA GLU A 798 0.87 0.57 -1.74
C GLU A 798 -0.64 0.76 -1.96
N SER A 799 -1.32 -0.24 -2.53
CA SER A 799 -2.77 -0.20 -2.73
C SER A 799 -3.54 -0.14 -1.41
N ILE A 800 -3.10 -0.89 -0.40
CA ILE A 800 -3.72 -0.90 0.93
C ILE A 800 -3.52 0.46 1.61
N MET A 801 -2.34 1.05 1.45
CA MET A 801 -2.01 2.37 1.99
C MET A 801 -2.83 3.49 1.34
N VAL A 802 -2.88 3.54 0.01
CA VAL A 802 -3.58 4.60 -0.75
C VAL A 802 -5.09 4.51 -0.60
N GLU A 803 -5.65 3.30 -0.61
CA GLU A 803 -7.10 3.08 -0.50
C GLU A 803 -7.59 2.94 0.95
N ASP A 804 -6.73 3.19 1.95
CA ASP A 804 -7.01 3.05 3.39
C ASP A 804 -7.68 1.70 3.75
N ARG A 805 -7.19 0.61 3.16
CA ARG A 805 -7.75 -0.72 3.39
C ARG A 805 -7.22 -1.35 4.68
N SER A 806 -7.85 -2.46 5.05
CA SER A 806 -7.38 -3.27 6.17
C SER A 806 -6.01 -3.87 5.87
N ILE A 807 -5.08 -3.75 6.81
CA ILE A 807 -3.78 -4.43 6.75
C ILE A 807 -3.91 -5.96 6.70
N MET A 808 -5.07 -6.53 7.08
CA MET A 808 -5.32 -7.97 6.97
C MET A 808 -5.29 -8.49 5.53
N LEU A 809 -5.42 -7.61 4.52
CA LEU A 809 -5.23 -7.99 3.12
C LEU A 809 -3.77 -8.42 2.82
N LEU A 810 -2.80 -8.04 3.67
CA LEU A 810 -1.44 -8.57 3.58
C LEU A 810 -1.39 -10.06 3.97
N VAL A 811 -2.32 -10.55 4.78
CA VAL A 811 -2.42 -11.99 5.11
C VAL A 811 -3.19 -12.73 4.02
N ASP A 812 -4.33 -12.17 3.62
CA ASP A 812 -5.22 -12.79 2.66
C ASP A 812 -5.98 -11.72 1.87
N SER A 813 -5.68 -11.64 0.57
CA SER A 813 -6.28 -10.69 -0.36
C SER A 813 -6.91 -11.45 -1.53
N ASN A 814 -8.07 -11.00 -1.99
CA ASN A 814 -8.68 -11.50 -3.21
C ASN A 814 -8.14 -10.81 -4.48
N TYR A 815 -7.15 -9.93 -4.35
CA TYR A 815 -6.50 -9.28 -5.48
C TYR A 815 -4.99 -9.13 -5.29
N SER A 816 -4.26 -9.03 -6.40
CA SER A 816 -2.84 -8.71 -6.43
C SER A 816 -2.50 -7.90 -7.68
N TYR A 817 -1.27 -7.38 -7.76
CA TYR A 817 -0.76 -6.67 -8.94
C TYR A 817 0.22 -7.56 -9.68
N ARG A 818 -0.14 -7.97 -10.90
CA ARG A 818 0.67 -8.91 -11.71
C ARG A 818 0.72 -8.49 -13.16
N THR A 819 1.89 -8.68 -13.78
CA THR A 819 2.04 -8.68 -15.23
C THR A 819 1.39 -9.92 -15.83
N ASP A 820 1.22 -9.97 -17.16
CA ASP A 820 0.76 -11.18 -17.84
C ASP A 820 1.74 -12.35 -17.63
N GLU A 821 3.05 -12.06 -17.67
CA GLU A 821 4.12 -13.01 -17.38
C GLU A 821 4.02 -13.59 -15.96
N MET A 822 3.76 -12.76 -14.96
CA MET A 822 3.57 -13.22 -13.58
C MET A 822 2.25 -13.98 -13.42
N GLN A 823 1.18 -13.56 -14.08
CA GLN A 823 -0.08 -14.33 -14.02
C GLN A 823 0.10 -15.73 -14.63
N SER A 824 0.80 -15.83 -15.75
CA SER A 824 1.20 -17.11 -16.37
C SER A 824 2.09 -17.94 -15.43
N TRP A 825 3.00 -17.31 -14.68
CA TRP A 825 3.85 -17.98 -13.69
C TRP A 825 3.06 -18.78 -12.65
N TYR A 826 1.97 -18.21 -12.14
CA TYR A 826 1.11 -18.86 -11.14
C TYR A 826 0.18 -19.91 -11.74
N ASN A 827 -0.40 -19.65 -12.92
CA ASN A 827 -1.52 -20.45 -13.44
C ASN A 827 -1.11 -21.52 -14.45
N ASP A 828 -0.05 -21.29 -15.22
CA ASP A 828 0.25 -22.14 -16.37
C ASP A 828 1.27 -23.22 -16.00
N PRO A 829 1.10 -24.48 -16.46
CA PRO A 829 2.10 -25.52 -16.29
C PRO A 829 3.45 -25.17 -16.96
N LEU A 830 3.39 -24.47 -18.09
CA LEU A 830 4.55 -23.97 -18.83
C LEU A 830 4.48 -22.44 -18.95
N PRO A 831 4.94 -21.70 -17.92
CA PRO A 831 4.89 -20.26 -17.95
C PRO A 831 5.73 -19.72 -19.10
N PHE A 832 5.27 -18.62 -19.71
CA PHE A 832 5.85 -18.01 -20.92
C PHE A 832 5.69 -18.85 -22.21
N GLY A 833 4.90 -19.92 -22.19
CA GLY A 833 4.60 -20.75 -23.36
C GLY A 833 5.85 -21.40 -23.96
N LYS A 834 5.99 -21.36 -25.29
CA LYS A 834 7.12 -22.00 -26.01
C LYS A 834 8.40 -21.14 -26.03
N ARG A 835 8.47 -20.06 -25.26
CA ARG A 835 9.64 -19.16 -25.24
C ARG A 835 10.87 -19.86 -24.65
N GLN A 836 11.93 -19.93 -25.44
CA GLN A 836 13.22 -20.46 -25.00
C GLN A 836 13.92 -19.47 -24.04
N ASN A 837 15.14 -19.79 -23.60
CA ASN A 837 15.87 -18.98 -22.63
C ASN A 837 16.13 -17.54 -23.11
N ALA A 838 16.22 -17.30 -24.43
CA ALA A 838 16.43 -15.95 -24.96
C ALA A 838 15.18 -15.06 -24.84
N ASN A 839 15.31 -13.91 -24.18
CA ASN A 839 14.27 -12.87 -24.05
C ASN A 839 12.90 -13.40 -23.59
N ARG A 840 12.90 -14.36 -22.66
CA ARG A 840 11.68 -15.04 -22.18
C ARG A 840 10.68 -14.08 -21.53
N PHE A 841 11.19 -13.12 -20.76
CA PHE A 841 10.43 -12.06 -20.10
C PHE A 841 11.10 -10.69 -20.27
N SER A 842 10.31 -9.62 -20.15
CA SER A 842 10.80 -8.24 -20.27
C SER A 842 11.49 -7.76 -18.99
N THR A 843 12.71 -7.23 -19.08
CA THR A 843 13.41 -6.58 -17.95
C THR A 843 13.40 -5.06 -18.03
N ASN A 844 12.53 -4.51 -18.87
CA ASN A 844 12.31 -3.06 -19.00
C ASN A 844 11.11 -2.64 -18.14
N SER A 845 10.33 -1.66 -18.62
CA SER A 845 9.03 -1.35 -18.02
C SER A 845 8.01 -2.42 -18.40
N GLN A 846 7.27 -2.88 -17.40
CA GLN A 846 6.17 -3.83 -17.53
C GLN A 846 4.89 -3.23 -16.96
N THR A 847 3.75 -3.71 -17.44
CA THR A 847 2.44 -3.27 -16.97
C THR A 847 1.93 -4.25 -15.91
N PHE A 848 1.86 -3.79 -14.66
CA PHE A 848 1.25 -4.51 -13.56
C PHE A 848 -0.22 -4.12 -13.46
N THR A 849 -1.11 -5.09 -13.59
CA THR A 849 -2.56 -4.87 -13.48
C THR A 849 -3.08 -5.50 -12.21
N ARG A 850 -4.00 -4.81 -11.53
CA ARG A 850 -4.78 -5.33 -10.41
C ARG A 850 -5.66 -6.45 -10.93
N ARG A 851 -5.44 -7.67 -10.47
CA ARG A 851 -6.18 -8.86 -10.87
C ARG A 851 -6.89 -9.44 -9.67
N THR A 852 -8.14 -9.84 -9.87
CA THR A 852 -8.84 -10.73 -8.95
C THR A 852 -8.14 -12.08 -8.98
N LEU A 853 -7.86 -12.63 -7.80
CA LEU A 853 -7.19 -13.92 -7.66
C LEU A 853 -8.24 -15.03 -7.65
N PRO A 854 -8.04 -16.11 -8.42
CA PRO A 854 -9.00 -17.20 -8.52
C PRO A 854 -9.04 -18.07 -7.26
N SER A 855 -8.03 -17.96 -6.40
CA SER A 855 -7.90 -18.76 -5.19
C SER A 855 -7.23 -17.99 -4.07
N ARG A 856 -7.70 -18.25 -2.84
CA ARG A 856 -7.07 -17.76 -1.60
C ARG A 856 -5.69 -18.36 -1.34
N ARG A 857 -5.27 -19.39 -2.08
CA ARG A 857 -3.89 -19.90 -2.06
C ARG A 857 -2.88 -18.82 -2.46
N GLU A 858 -3.28 -17.87 -3.30
CA GLU A 858 -2.37 -16.90 -3.92
C GLU A 858 -2.40 -15.50 -3.26
N GLY A 859 -3.37 -15.22 -2.39
CA GLY A 859 -3.58 -13.90 -1.80
C GLY A 859 -2.63 -13.50 -0.67
N GLY A 860 -2.27 -12.22 -0.59
CA GLY A 860 -1.42 -11.70 0.48
C GLY A 860 0.08 -11.93 0.25
N VAL A 861 0.90 -11.56 1.24
CA VAL A 861 2.38 -11.56 1.14
C VAL A 861 3.01 -12.91 1.46
N ILE A 862 2.33 -13.76 2.24
CA ILE A 862 2.83 -15.06 2.70
C ILE A 862 3.08 -16.01 1.52
N THR A 863 2.19 -16.00 0.54
CA THR A 863 2.17 -16.92 -0.60
C THR A 863 2.66 -16.30 -1.91
N SER A 864 3.33 -15.14 -1.83
CA SER A 864 3.92 -14.51 -3.02
C SER A 864 5.15 -15.30 -3.48
N ALA A 865 5.38 -15.37 -4.80
CA ALA A 865 6.53 -16.05 -5.38
C ALA A 865 7.86 -15.47 -4.87
N ALA A 866 7.91 -14.16 -4.58
CA ALA A 866 9.07 -13.52 -3.94
C ALA A 866 9.39 -14.15 -2.58
N THR A 867 8.40 -14.22 -1.69
CA THR A 867 8.55 -14.82 -0.36
C THR A 867 8.95 -16.28 -0.44
N LEU A 868 8.26 -17.06 -1.27
CA LEU A 868 8.48 -18.50 -1.40
C LEU A 868 9.87 -18.82 -1.97
N THR A 869 10.37 -17.99 -2.89
CA THR A 869 11.70 -18.19 -3.49
C THR A 869 12.82 -17.79 -2.54
N MET A 870 12.74 -16.63 -1.88
CA MET A 870 13.83 -16.16 -1.00
C MET A 870 13.98 -16.99 0.29
N THR A 871 12.95 -17.76 0.63
CA THR A 871 12.92 -18.66 1.80
C THR A 871 13.21 -20.12 1.42
N SER A 872 13.71 -20.38 0.20
CA SER A 872 14.09 -21.72 -0.27
C SER A 872 15.61 -21.88 -0.45
N GLU A 873 16.07 -23.12 -0.62
CA GLU A 873 17.44 -23.44 -1.01
C GLU A 873 17.57 -23.57 -2.54
N PRO A 874 18.79 -23.57 -3.11
CA PRO A 874 18.97 -23.66 -4.56
C PRO A 874 18.28 -24.86 -5.21
N LEU A 875 18.32 -26.03 -4.56
CA LEU A 875 17.80 -27.29 -5.11
C LEU A 875 16.52 -27.78 -4.43
N ARG A 876 16.01 -27.10 -3.38
CA ARG A 876 14.84 -27.59 -2.62
C ARG A 876 14.11 -26.49 -1.86
N THR A 877 12.90 -26.80 -1.42
CA THR A 877 12.21 -25.98 -0.42
C THR A 877 12.92 -26.04 0.94
N SER A 878 12.63 -25.06 1.81
CA SER A 878 13.13 -25.04 3.18
C SER A 878 12.00 -24.68 4.15
N PRO A 879 11.25 -25.68 4.67
CA PRO A 879 10.22 -25.46 5.68
C PRO A 879 10.73 -24.68 6.90
N ILE A 880 11.98 -24.94 7.32
CA ILE A 880 12.61 -24.25 8.44
C ILE A 880 12.70 -22.74 8.14
N ARG A 881 13.26 -22.35 6.98
CA ARG A 881 13.41 -20.93 6.61
C ARG A 881 12.07 -20.25 6.33
N ARG A 882 11.13 -20.97 5.72
CA ARG A 882 9.75 -20.52 5.49
C ARG A 882 9.03 -20.25 6.80
N GLY A 883 9.04 -21.21 7.71
CA GLY A 883 8.44 -21.08 9.03
C GLY A 883 9.08 -19.98 9.87
N ALA A 884 10.41 -19.87 9.84
CA ALA A 884 11.15 -18.81 10.53
C ALA A 884 10.80 -17.43 9.99
N TRP A 885 10.62 -17.31 8.67
CA TRP A 885 10.14 -16.08 8.04
C TRP A 885 8.70 -15.76 8.49
N VAL A 886 7.77 -16.72 8.50
CA VAL A 886 6.40 -16.48 8.99
C VAL A 886 6.41 -16.06 10.46
N ALA A 887 7.16 -16.75 11.33
CA ALA A 887 7.30 -16.40 12.73
C ALA A 887 7.86 -14.98 12.93
N THR A 888 8.88 -14.60 12.16
CA THR A 888 9.53 -13.29 12.24
C THR A 888 8.64 -12.17 11.67
N VAL A 889 8.12 -12.34 10.46
CA VAL A 889 7.45 -11.27 9.69
C VAL A 889 5.98 -11.15 10.05
N ILE A 890 5.27 -12.28 10.18
CA ILE A 890 3.83 -12.31 10.44
C ILE A 890 3.53 -12.19 11.94
N PHE A 891 4.36 -12.80 12.80
CA PHE A 891 4.13 -12.82 14.25
C PHE A 891 5.07 -11.95 15.08
N ASN A 892 6.14 -11.38 14.49
CA ASN A 892 7.18 -10.63 15.22
C ASN A 892 7.81 -11.46 16.36
N LYS A 893 8.02 -12.76 16.09
CA LYS A 893 8.60 -13.74 17.01
C LYS A 893 9.73 -14.50 16.29
N PRO A 894 10.88 -13.86 16.03
CA PRO A 894 12.00 -14.54 15.40
C PRO A 894 12.45 -15.74 16.25
N PRO A 895 12.81 -16.88 15.62
CA PRO A 895 13.40 -17.99 16.36
C PRO A 895 14.82 -17.63 16.84
N PRO A 896 15.34 -18.28 17.90
CA PRO A 896 16.72 -18.09 18.32
C PRO A 896 17.69 -18.54 17.22
N PRO A 897 18.95 -18.05 17.23
CA PRO A 897 19.97 -18.54 16.32
C PRO A 897 20.16 -20.06 16.52
N PRO A 898 20.43 -20.80 15.43
CA PRO A 898 20.61 -22.23 15.54
C PRO A 898 21.91 -22.58 16.30
N PRO A 899 22.02 -23.78 16.88
CA PRO A 899 23.26 -24.23 17.53
C PRO A 899 24.45 -24.27 16.56
N ASP A 900 25.69 -24.21 17.08
CA ASP A 900 26.91 -24.22 16.25
C ASP A 900 27.13 -25.55 15.50
N ASP A 901 26.63 -26.68 16.05
CA ASP A 901 26.78 -28.03 15.49
C ASP A 901 25.42 -28.56 15.03
N ILE A 902 25.05 -28.21 13.79
CA ILE A 902 23.79 -28.64 13.16
C ILE A 902 24.13 -29.80 12.21
N PRO A 903 23.53 -31.00 12.41
CA PRO A 903 23.63 -32.05 11.43
C PRO A 903 23.10 -31.59 10.07
N GLU A 904 23.88 -31.76 9.00
CA GLU A 904 23.46 -31.31 7.68
C GLU A 904 22.19 -32.05 7.21
N ILE A 905 21.31 -31.31 6.54
CA ILE A 905 20.21 -31.85 5.75
C ILE A 905 20.64 -31.82 4.29
N GLU A 906 20.39 -32.91 3.56
CA GLU A 906 20.70 -33.08 2.15
C GLU A 906 20.32 -31.83 1.36
N GLN A 907 21.22 -31.36 0.50
CA GLN A 907 21.03 -30.11 -0.24
C GLN A 907 20.00 -30.25 -1.35
N ASP A 908 19.87 -31.45 -1.93
CA ASP A 908 18.93 -31.77 -2.99
C ASP A 908 17.79 -32.64 -2.44
N ASP A 909 16.55 -32.20 -2.65
CA ASP A 909 15.38 -33.00 -2.26
C ASP A 909 15.28 -34.31 -3.07
N ALA A 910 15.90 -34.40 -4.25
CA ALA A 910 15.93 -35.64 -5.02
C ALA A 910 16.70 -36.75 -4.29
N GLU A 911 17.67 -36.41 -3.44
CA GLU A 911 18.38 -37.37 -2.58
C GLU A 911 17.51 -37.86 -1.42
N ILE A 912 16.69 -36.97 -0.87
CA ILE A 912 15.73 -37.29 0.19
C ILE A 912 14.64 -38.20 -0.38
N GLU A 913 14.07 -37.83 -1.53
CA GLU A 913 12.99 -38.57 -2.19
C GLU A 913 13.46 -39.96 -2.69
N LYS A 914 14.72 -40.12 -3.11
CA LYS A 914 15.32 -41.43 -3.45
C LYS A 914 15.28 -42.42 -2.28
N LYS A 915 15.22 -41.94 -1.03
CA LYS A 915 15.08 -42.79 0.17
C LYS A 915 13.62 -43.15 0.46
N GLY A 916 12.67 -42.70 -0.36
CA GLY A 916 11.24 -42.95 -0.20
C GLY A 916 10.59 -42.17 0.95
N ILE A 917 11.23 -41.11 1.42
CA ILE A 917 10.74 -40.26 2.51
C ILE A 917 10.50 -38.83 2.02
N THR A 918 9.55 -38.14 2.65
CA THR A 918 9.26 -36.72 2.39
C THR A 918 10.24 -35.81 3.11
N LEU A 919 10.34 -34.55 2.68
CA LEU A 919 11.11 -33.53 3.40
C LEU A 919 10.60 -33.34 4.83
N ARG A 920 9.28 -33.43 5.05
CA ARG A 920 8.68 -33.40 6.40
C ARG A 920 9.20 -34.55 7.26
N GLN A 921 9.16 -35.79 6.77
CA GLN A 921 9.68 -36.95 7.52
C GLN A 921 11.18 -36.81 7.81
N ARG A 922 11.95 -36.31 6.85
CA ARG A 922 13.39 -36.06 7.03
C ARG A 922 13.68 -34.98 8.08
N LEU A 923 12.83 -33.95 8.16
CA LEU A 923 12.92 -32.91 9.18
C LEU A 923 12.47 -33.40 10.55
N VAL A 924 11.42 -34.22 10.64
CA VAL A 924 11.02 -34.86 11.90
C VAL A 924 12.14 -35.76 12.44
N ALA A 925 12.83 -36.52 11.57
CA ALA A 925 14.02 -37.28 11.97
C ALA A 925 15.18 -36.37 12.43
N HIS A 926 15.31 -35.16 11.87
CA HIS A 926 16.30 -34.18 12.31
C HIS A 926 15.98 -33.60 13.70
N GLN A 927 14.71 -33.61 14.11
CA GLN A 927 14.26 -33.11 15.40
C GLN A 927 14.48 -34.09 16.56
N GLU A 928 15.06 -35.28 16.37
CA GLU A 928 15.26 -36.26 17.45
C GLU A 928 16.14 -35.76 18.62
N ASN A 929 16.89 -34.66 18.44
CA ASN A 929 17.64 -34.02 19.50
C ASN A 929 16.76 -33.07 20.33
N GLU A 930 16.70 -33.26 21.66
CA GLU A 930 15.95 -32.42 22.61
C GLU A 930 16.24 -30.92 22.46
N SER A 931 17.47 -30.54 22.07
CA SER A 931 17.82 -29.12 21.86
C SER A 931 17.12 -28.49 20.65
N CYS A 932 16.66 -29.29 19.69
CA CYS A 932 16.07 -28.83 18.43
C CYS A 932 14.53 -28.80 18.49
N VAL A 933 13.90 -29.77 19.17
CA VAL A 933 12.43 -29.93 19.22
C VAL A 933 11.71 -28.64 19.64
N SER A 934 12.20 -27.97 20.68
CA SER A 934 11.51 -26.82 21.28
C SER A 934 11.36 -25.63 20.33
N CYS A 935 12.29 -25.43 19.39
CA CYS A 935 12.21 -24.35 18.41
C CYS A 935 11.45 -24.79 17.17
N HIS A 936 11.75 -25.99 16.66
CA HIS A 936 11.12 -26.54 15.47
C HIS A 936 9.61 -26.74 15.62
N LYS A 937 9.11 -27.04 16.83
CA LYS A 937 7.67 -27.09 17.10
C LYS A 937 6.92 -25.80 16.75
N LYS A 938 7.58 -24.64 16.80
CA LYS A 938 6.98 -23.33 16.48
C LYS A 938 7.17 -22.92 15.02
N ILE A 939 8.22 -23.44 14.38
CA ILE A 939 8.68 -23.04 13.06
C ILE A 939 8.09 -23.96 12.00
N ASP A 940 8.29 -25.26 12.19
CA ASP A 940 8.08 -26.26 11.16
C ASP A 940 6.63 -26.37 10.73
N PRO A 941 5.62 -26.32 11.63
CA PRO A 941 4.22 -26.28 11.18
C PRO A 941 3.91 -25.11 10.24
N LEU A 942 4.46 -23.92 10.52
CA LEU A 942 4.29 -22.73 9.67
C LEU A 942 4.98 -22.89 8.31
N GLY A 943 6.11 -23.61 8.29
CA GLY A 943 6.83 -23.97 7.07
C GLY A 943 6.12 -25.02 6.24
N PHE A 944 5.63 -26.09 6.88
CA PHE A 944 4.90 -27.19 6.23
C PHE A 944 3.63 -26.71 5.57
N ALA A 945 2.94 -25.72 6.14
CA ALA A 945 1.79 -25.06 5.52
C ALA A 945 2.07 -24.53 4.09
N LEU A 946 3.34 -24.29 3.76
CA LEU A 946 3.78 -23.74 2.48
C LEU A 946 4.44 -24.80 1.58
N GLU A 947 4.48 -26.08 1.96
CA GLU A 947 5.19 -27.11 1.18
C GLU A 947 4.55 -27.42 -0.17
N ASN A 948 3.26 -27.13 -0.37
CA ASN A 948 2.61 -27.18 -1.68
C ASN A 948 3.15 -26.14 -2.67
N PHE A 949 4.08 -25.26 -2.27
CA PHE A 949 4.81 -24.39 -3.19
C PHE A 949 6.23 -24.91 -3.38
N ASP A 950 6.68 -25.06 -4.62
CA ASP A 950 8.06 -25.44 -4.94
C ASP A 950 9.08 -24.34 -4.56
N ALA A 951 10.37 -24.58 -4.81
CA ALA A 951 11.45 -23.67 -4.44
C ALA A 951 11.42 -22.31 -5.16
N ILE A 952 10.63 -22.18 -6.24
CA ILE A 952 10.45 -20.96 -7.03
C ILE A 952 9.01 -20.40 -6.93
N GLY A 953 8.25 -20.89 -5.95
CA GLY A 953 6.94 -20.38 -5.55
C GLY A 953 5.76 -20.85 -6.41
N ARG A 954 5.89 -21.95 -7.15
CA ARG A 954 4.80 -22.52 -7.97
C ARG A 954 4.07 -23.62 -7.21
N TRP A 955 2.77 -23.73 -7.43
CA TRP A 955 1.95 -24.76 -6.78
C TRP A 955 2.27 -26.16 -7.29
N ARG A 956 2.25 -27.13 -6.37
CA ARG A 956 2.38 -28.57 -6.61
C ARG A 956 1.46 -29.35 -5.66
N ASP A 957 0.84 -30.40 -6.17
CA ASP A 957 -0.02 -31.28 -5.36
C ASP A 957 0.80 -32.40 -4.69
N THR A 958 1.87 -32.86 -5.34
CA THR A 958 2.79 -33.90 -4.83
C THR A 958 4.26 -33.50 -4.98
N TYR A 959 5.17 -34.24 -4.34
CA TYR A 959 6.61 -34.20 -4.63
C TYR A 959 6.91 -34.78 -6.03
N ASN A 960 8.10 -34.51 -6.57
CA ASN A 960 8.48 -34.98 -7.91
C ASN A 960 8.49 -36.52 -8.01
N SER A 961 8.77 -37.20 -6.90
CA SER A 961 8.66 -38.65 -6.71
C SER A 961 7.23 -39.20 -6.67
N GLY A 962 6.21 -38.32 -6.61
CA GLY A 962 4.80 -38.70 -6.40
C GLY A 962 4.42 -38.90 -4.93
N LEU A 963 5.31 -38.65 -3.98
CA LEU A 963 4.97 -38.65 -2.55
C LEU A 963 3.97 -37.52 -2.23
N GLU A 964 3.01 -37.83 -1.36
CA GLU A 964 1.99 -36.88 -0.90
C GLU A 964 2.60 -35.76 -0.05
N ILE A 965 2.04 -34.55 -0.17
CA ILE A 965 2.43 -33.39 0.64
C ILE A 965 1.45 -33.25 1.82
N ASP A 966 1.98 -33.34 3.04
CA ASP A 966 1.24 -32.99 4.26
C ASP A 966 1.55 -31.55 4.66
N ALA A 967 0.63 -30.63 4.31
CA ALA A 967 0.69 -29.22 4.68
C ALA A 967 -0.06 -28.88 5.98
N SER A 968 -0.52 -29.89 6.71
CA SER A 968 -1.22 -29.67 7.97
C SER A 968 -0.25 -29.25 9.09
N GLY A 969 -0.76 -28.50 10.05
CA GLY A 969 0.02 -28.04 11.18
C GLY A 969 -0.85 -27.36 12.21
N GLU A 970 -0.21 -26.70 13.17
CA GLU A 970 -0.90 -25.91 14.18
C GLU A 970 -0.12 -24.64 14.50
N ILE A 971 -0.85 -23.57 14.82
CA ILE A 971 -0.25 -22.33 15.29
C ILE A 971 -0.20 -22.37 16.82
N PHE A 972 1.02 -22.26 17.36
CA PHE A 972 1.29 -22.20 18.80
C PHE A 972 0.64 -23.33 19.62
N GLY A 973 0.54 -24.55 19.06
CA GLY A 973 0.00 -25.71 19.78
C GLY A 973 -1.52 -25.72 20.02
N GLU A 974 -2.26 -24.73 19.50
CA GLU A 974 -3.69 -24.57 19.84
C GLU A 974 -4.64 -24.65 18.64
N ARG A 975 -4.20 -24.11 17.49
CA ARG A 975 -5.08 -23.90 16.33
C ARG A 975 -4.57 -24.69 15.15
N LYS A 976 -5.17 -25.87 14.96
CA LYS A 976 -4.88 -26.76 13.84
C LYS A 976 -5.38 -26.17 12.53
N PHE A 977 -4.62 -26.40 11.47
CA PHE A 977 -4.98 -26.13 10.09
C PHE A 977 -4.54 -27.30 9.21
N ASN A 978 -5.22 -27.49 8.07
CA ASN A 978 -4.94 -28.60 7.16
C ASN A 978 -4.06 -28.18 5.99
N ASP A 979 -4.05 -26.90 5.64
CA ASP A 979 -3.34 -26.35 4.49
C ASP A 979 -3.11 -24.83 4.65
N VAL A 980 -2.56 -24.19 3.61
CA VAL A 980 -2.31 -22.75 3.58
C VAL A 980 -3.57 -21.89 3.73
N ILE A 981 -4.73 -22.37 3.26
CA ILE A 981 -6.00 -21.65 3.41
C ILE A 981 -6.43 -21.71 4.88
N GLY A 982 -6.34 -22.89 5.50
CA GLY A 982 -6.59 -23.07 6.94
C GLY A 982 -5.65 -22.24 7.82
N LEU A 983 -4.38 -22.09 7.43
CA LEU A 983 -3.45 -21.17 8.09
C LEU A 983 -3.95 -19.72 8.01
N LYS A 984 -4.36 -19.26 6.82
CA LYS A 984 -4.93 -17.91 6.61
C LYS A 984 -6.24 -17.72 7.40
N ASP A 985 -7.13 -18.70 7.39
CA ASP A 985 -8.37 -18.66 8.18
C ASP A 985 -8.10 -18.53 9.68
N THR A 986 -7.06 -19.22 10.16
CA THR A 986 -6.67 -19.13 11.57
C THR A 986 -6.16 -17.73 11.91
N LEU A 987 -5.37 -17.10 11.04
CA LEU A 987 -4.92 -15.71 11.20
C LEU A 987 -6.10 -14.72 11.12
N ILE A 988 -7.05 -14.91 10.21
CA ILE A 988 -8.23 -14.05 10.05
C ILE A 988 -9.16 -14.15 11.26
N LYS A 989 -9.33 -15.34 11.83
CA LYS A 989 -10.10 -15.55 13.07
C LYS A 989 -9.41 -14.97 14.31
N ASN A 990 -8.10 -14.72 14.24
CA ASN A 990 -7.28 -14.17 15.31
C ASN A 990 -6.48 -12.94 14.83
N PRO A 991 -7.16 -11.89 14.32
CA PRO A 991 -6.50 -10.77 13.64
C PRO A 991 -5.52 -10.01 14.53
N GLN A 992 -5.71 -10.07 15.86
CA GLN A 992 -4.81 -9.45 16.83
C GLN A 992 -3.37 -9.94 16.72
N TRP A 993 -3.12 -11.17 16.25
CA TRP A 993 -1.76 -11.70 16.12
C TRP A 993 -0.97 -10.94 15.04
N PHE A 994 -1.55 -10.82 13.85
CA PHE A 994 -0.92 -10.10 12.75
C PHE A 994 -0.94 -8.60 12.97
N MET A 995 -2.07 -8.02 13.40
CA MET A 995 -2.18 -6.58 13.62
C MET A 995 -1.17 -6.08 14.66
N ARG A 996 -0.98 -6.82 15.77
CA ARG A 996 0.00 -6.49 16.80
C ARG A 996 1.42 -6.53 16.25
N SER A 997 1.79 -7.62 15.57
CA SER A 997 3.08 -7.78 14.91
C SER A 997 3.37 -6.62 13.95
N PHE A 998 2.42 -6.27 13.09
CA PHE A 998 2.56 -5.18 12.15
C PHE A 998 2.75 -3.81 12.84
N ILE A 999 2.00 -3.55 13.92
CA ILE A 999 2.15 -2.33 14.74
C ILE A 999 3.55 -2.28 15.36
N GLU A 1000 4.05 -3.39 15.90
CA GLU A 1000 5.37 -3.45 16.52
C GLU A 1000 6.49 -3.20 15.51
N HIS A 1001 6.44 -3.85 14.35
CA HIS A 1001 7.38 -3.62 13.24
C HIS A 1001 7.38 -2.14 12.83
N MET A 1002 6.20 -1.56 12.59
CA MET A 1002 6.09 -0.17 12.13
C MET A 1002 6.48 0.84 13.20
N LEU A 1003 6.17 0.60 14.48
CA LEU A 1003 6.59 1.46 15.58
C LEU A 1003 8.11 1.39 15.79
N SER A 1004 8.71 0.21 15.71
CA SER A 1004 10.18 0.03 15.74
C SER A 1004 10.86 0.83 14.63
N TYR A 1005 10.36 0.72 13.40
CA TYR A 1005 10.83 1.50 12.25
C TYR A 1005 10.68 3.01 12.48
N ALA A 1006 9.51 3.45 12.95
CA ALA A 1006 9.20 4.86 13.19
C ALA A 1006 10.09 5.50 14.27
N LEU A 1007 10.50 4.72 15.27
CA LEU A 1007 11.39 5.16 16.35
C LEU A 1007 12.88 4.97 16.02
N GLY A 1008 13.22 4.12 15.05
CA GLY A 1008 14.61 3.77 14.73
C GLY A 1008 15.33 3.01 15.85
N ARG A 1009 14.59 2.24 16.67
CA ARG A 1009 15.11 1.43 17.78
C ARG A 1009 14.22 0.24 18.06
N GLU A 1010 14.74 -0.73 18.81
CA GLU A 1010 13.93 -1.86 19.28
C GLU A 1010 12.86 -1.39 20.23
N LEU A 1011 11.71 -2.04 20.17
CA LEU A 1011 10.72 -1.92 21.21
C LEU A 1011 11.17 -2.69 22.44
N ASP A 1012 10.88 -2.13 23.61
CA ASP A 1012 11.11 -2.79 24.89
C ASP A 1012 9.78 -3.03 25.61
N ILE A 1013 9.90 -3.44 26.87
CA ILE A 1013 8.75 -3.70 27.73
C ILE A 1013 7.90 -2.45 28.03
N ASN A 1014 8.50 -1.27 28.04
CA ASN A 1014 7.83 -0.01 28.34
C ASN A 1014 6.99 0.48 27.14
N ASP A 1015 7.25 -0.01 25.94
CA ASP A 1015 6.46 0.31 24.75
C ASP A 1015 5.13 -0.47 24.67
N LYS A 1016 5.01 -1.59 25.40
CA LYS A 1016 3.84 -2.50 25.32
C LYS A 1016 2.48 -1.83 25.55
N PRO A 1017 2.28 -0.93 26.53
CA PRO A 1017 0.98 -0.29 26.72
C PRO A 1017 0.61 0.61 25.54
N SER A 1018 1.61 1.19 24.86
CA SER A 1018 1.38 1.96 23.64
C SER A 1018 0.95 1.03 22.51
N VAL A 1019 1.63 -0.11 22.32
CA VAL A 1019 1.24 -1.13 21.33
C VAL A 1019 -0.18 -1.64 21.59
N ASP A 1020 -0.53 -1.97 22.83
CA ASP A 1020 -1.86 -2.50 23.17
C ASP A 1020 -2.97 -1.45 22.98
N LYS A 1021 -2.68 -0.18 23.26
CA LYS A 1021 -3.59 0.94 22.97
C LYS A 1021 -3.80 1.13 21.47
N ILE A 1022 -2.72 1.10 20.68
CA ILE A 1022 -2.78 1.19 19.21
C ILE A 1022 -3.58 0.00 18.67
N LEU A 1023 -3.26 -1.22 19.10
CA LEU A 1023 -3.95 -2.44 18.68
C LEU A 1023 -5.46 -2.37 18.94
N SER A 1024 -5.86 -1.88 20.12
CA SER A 1024 -7.28 -1.74 20.47
C SER A 1024 -8.02 -0.81 19.50
N LYS A 1025 -7.38 0.30 19.09
CA LYS A 1025 -7.94 1.24 18.12
C LYS A 1025 -7.96 0.67 16.71
N VAL A 1026 -6.87 0.04 16.29
CA VAL A 1026 -6.74 -0.60 14.97
C VAL A 1026 -7.77 -1.73 14.82
N MET A 1027 -7.98 -2.54 15.85
CA MET A 1027 -9.02 -3.58 15.89
C MET A 1027 -10.44 -2.99 15.76
N ALA A 1028 -10.73 -1.90 16.48
CA ALA A 1028 -12.02 -1.22 16.40
C ALA A 1028 -12.31 -0.68 14.99
N ASP A 1029 -11.26 -0.16 14.31
CA ASP A 1029 -11.34 0.35 12.94
C ASP A 1029 -11.05 -0.74 11.87
N LYS A 1030 -11.11 -2.02 12.25
CA LYS A 1030 -10.99 -3.18 11.35
C LYS A 1030 -9.67 -3.22 10.56
N GLY A 1031 -8.59 -2.74 11.15
CA GLY A 1031 -7.24 -2.85 10.60
C GLY A 1031 -6.85 -1.78 9.59
N LYS A 1032 -7.59 -0.66 9.49
CA LYS A 1032 -7.27 0.41 8.52
C LYS A 1032 -5.82 0.89 8.64
N PHE A 1033 -5.15 1.01 7.49
CA PHE A 1033 -3.75 1.46 7.44
C PHE A 1033 -3.56 2.85 8.05
N SER A 1034 -4.42 3.82 7.73
CA SER A 1034 -4.32 5.18 8.28
C SER A 1034 -4.45 5.21 9.81
N THR A 1035 -5.23 4.29 10.40
CA THR A 1035 -5.40 4.16 11.85
C THR A 1035 -4.10 3.69 12.51
N VAL A 1036 -3.44 2.68 11.94
CA VAL A 1036 -2.14 2.19 12.45
C VAL A 1036 -1.15 3.34 12.54
N VAL A 1037 -0.95 4.04 11.41
CA VAL A 1037 0.02 5.12 11.31
C VAL A 1037 -0.34 6.31 12.19
N THR A 1038 -1.61 6.69 12.25
CA THR A 1038 -2.08 7.81 13.08
C THR A 1038 -1.95 7.51 14.57
N GLU A 1039 -2.22 6.28 15.01
CA GLU A 1039 -2.09 5.93 16.43
C GLU A 1039 -0.63 5.70 16.83
N ILE A 1040 0.24 5.26 15.92
CA ILE A 1040 1.71 5.28 16.13
C ILE A 1040 2.20 6.70 16.38
N THR A 1041 1.81 7.67 15.54
CA THR A 1041 2.29 9.06 15.70
C THR A 1041 1.79 9.72 16.99
N LYS A 1042 0.61 9.34 17.48
CA LYS A 1042 0.08 9.79 18.78
C LYS A 1042 0.61 9.02 19.99
N SER A 1043 1.40 7.97 19.77
CA SER A 1043 1.84 7.08 20.85
C SER A 1043 2.81 7.80 21.79
N TYR A 1044 2.81 7.38 23.06
CA TYR A 1044 3.71 7.94 24.07
C TYR A 1044 5.20 7.87 23.64
N PRO A 1045 5.75 6.73 23.16
CA PRO A 1045 7.14 6.67 22.72
C PRO A 1045 7.44 7.51 21.48
N PHE A 1046 6.45 7.78 20.61
CA PHE A 1046 6.64 8.64 19.44
C PHE A 1046 6.62 10.12 19.79
N MET A 1047 5.82 10.54 20.78
CA MET A 1047 5.66 11.95 21.17
C MET A 1047 6.67 12.41 22.24
N ASN A 1048 7.35 11.46 22.90
CA ASN A 1048 8.24 11.75 24.02
C ASN A 1048 9.64 11.17 23.78
N LYS A 1049 10.58 11.70 24.55
CA LYS A 1049 11.98 11.30 24.59
C LYS A 1049 12.46 11.14 26.02
N THR A 1050 13.62 10.53 26.16
CA THR A 1050 14.41 10.48 27.39
C THR A 1050 15.81 10.96 27.06
N ASN A 1051 16.64 11.20 28.09
CA ASN A 1051 18.02 11.59 27.83
C ASN A 1051 18.71 10.46 27.06
N GLN A 1052 19.21 10.78 25.86
CA GLN A 1052 20.01 9.84 25.08
C GLN A 1052 21.25 9.48 25.92
N SER A 1053 21.46 8.18 26.17
CA SER A 1053 22.78 7.71 26.62
C SER A 1053 23.77 7.99 25.49
N GLU A 1054 24.92 8.55 25.85
CA GLU A 1054 25.99 8.89 24.90
C GLU A 1054 26.55 7.65 24.21
#